data_AF-A0A7G3FFH1-F1
#
_entry.id   AF-A0A7G3FFH1-F1
#
_cell.length_a   1.000
_cell.length_b   1.000
_cell.length_c   1.000
_cell.angle_alpha   90.00
_cell.angle_beta   90.00
_cell.angle_gamma   90.00
#
_symmetry.space_group_name_H-M   'P 1'
#
loop_
_entity.id
_entity.type
_entity.pdbx_description
1 polymer ?
#
loop_
_entity_poly.entity_id
_entity_poly.type
_entity_poly.pdbx_seq_one_letter_code
_entity_poly.pdbx_strand_id
1 'polypeptide(L)'
;MMESQVKIGSASCQISGFDTLSKLRTCLLLTVAATCLPHAVYADLTLPQDPSVVSGGVNITITDNSKMRLSQSQDRAVVNWGSFSVGREAHLDIQQPAASSAILNRVTGDTTSEIHGRITANGQVYLVNPNGIFIGPDGAVDASAFVASSLNIEDADFQKEALKFRGLGASAKVENAGRVTITPGGYAAFLGGQVRNSGTVTVPRGRVGFGAGERVTLDLSGDGFLEVALPSDLEDKSALIDNSGVVSSNGGLIEMRAATAREAVRNAVNLSGVAEARSVSMQGGTIILGGGDGGRVTISGKVSTQASRAKIEVLESKRPRMRGGQVDITGSEIVLDGASLNASGDAGGGLIRIGGDFFGQGELQSAQTLSVDAKTHISVDALEDGDGGRVVLWSDLLTNFAGEISARGGASSGDGGFVEVSSKQVLRYSGIADRRAPNGVWGTLLLDPENITINPGEGGEDGLEENLELGDVILDTTSDSNESGNITINANIDWSAETELAFVADNDILLNGSLNGPNGSVVLDAIGDIFLYGPITTNTLSFSAGSIIPDANSAINVSNFSISDGDWIQINDPLPTFVVTSEFDAVSFNSFVRARSGNGELANPYILSDIYGVQGMTSPGQTDKHYALSNDIDAGVTEGWTYGSREGFLPIWAFAGSLEGNGYTISNLYSLPFNGKGVDQGGMFDTIWWTGTVRNLRLSNASIFGSSAGILAGSNFGLIENVWVDGEVRGQAGGVGGLVGSNGGVINDSVANVFVEADDSPIVEGDFDGGGSVAVGGFVGDNFGTINRSHALGDVSVSNIFGTSIRAGGFVGWESSFLEDASATINDSYALGSVDVESNVGDAVDVRAGGFVGDLQGPVNRSFSTGTVTVIGDATVERGGFAGADQTGGTEGNSSFWDRDTSGLETSAAGTSLSTQQFQNTETFISIGEEVSWDFNSVWAPGDAGFYPVNYSTSPVILATPNPITVQYGLTGVTPTTGSIVGGPSLFIFDDEEDTLNTAPVFQPPFNYSSRNVGARTFTLPTTELLSANGVSYRVIDRPGSASISAASLTVR
;
A
#
# COMPACT_ATOMS: atom_id res chain seq x y z
N MET A 1 -42.35 -21.09 -24.49
CA MET A 1 -42.96 -21.15 -25.84
C MET A 1 -44.07 -20.12 -25.91
N MET A 2 -44.17 -19.38 -27.02
CA MET A 2 -45.28 -18.51 -27.48
C MET A 2 -45.97 -17.62 -26.41
N GLU A 3 -45.72 -16.31 -26.36
CA GLU A 3 -46.10 -15.27 -27.33
C GLU A 3 -47.61 -15.00 -27.43
N SER A 4 -48.01 -13.80 -26.99
CA SER A 4 -48.87 -12.88 -27.77
C SER A 4 -48.64 -11.44 -27.26
N GLN A 5 -48.94 -10.43 -28.07
CA GLN A 5 -48.41 -9.06 -27.93
C GLN A 5 -49.49 -7.96 -28.01
N VAL A 6 -49.08 -6.74 -27.68
CA VAL A 6 -49.60 -5.45 -28.19
C VAL A 6 -50.83 -4.75 -27.53
N LYS A 7 -50.56 -3.49 -27.12
CA LYS A 7 -51.37 -2.23 -27.11
C LYS A 7 -52.12 -1.71 -25.86
N ILE A 8 -51.48 -0.70 -25.24
CA ILE A 8 -51.92 0.70 -25.03
C ILE A 8 -53.38 0.96 -24.61
N GLY A 9 -53.56 1.59 -23.44
CA GLY A 9 -54.75 2.36 -23.05
C GLY A 9 -54.44 3.35 -21.92
N SER A 10 -54.90 4.59 -22.01
CA SER A 10 -54.65 5.65 -21.02
C SER A 10 -55.85 5.90 -20.10
N ALA A 11 -55.58 6.30 -18.84
CA ALA A 11 -56.58 6.82 -17.92
C ALA A 11 -55.94 7.76 -16.88
N SER A 12 -56.67 8.79 -16.46
CA SER A 12 -56.29 9.75 -15.42
C SER A 12 -57.49 10.02 -14.50
N CYS A 13 -57.27 10.23 -13.19
CA CYS A 13 -58.38 10.50 -12.26
C CYS A 13 -57.98 11.20 -10.93
N GLN A 14 -58.31 12.50 -10.83
CA GLN A 14 -58.81 13.23 -9.62
C GLN A 14 -57.91 13.26 -8.35
N ILE A 15 -58.16 14.01 -7.26
CA ILE A 15 -59.33 14.65 -6.58
C ILE A 15 -58.80 15.94 -5.87
N SER A 16 -59.43 17.11 -5.66
CA SER A 16 -60.73 17.80 -5.95
C SER A 16 -60.52 19.33 -5.76
N GLY A 17 -61.40 20.29 -6.08
CA GLY A 17 -62.75 20.23 -6.66
C GLY A 17 -63.89 20.79 -5.77
N PHE A 18 -63.96 22.12 -5.54
CA PHE A 18 -65.13 22.80 -4.93
C PHE A 18 -65.36 24.21 -5.50
N ASP A 19 -66.58 24.47 -6.01
CA ASP A 19 -67.04 25.76 -6.57
C ASP A 19 -67.98 26.52 -5.61
N THR A 20 -68.08 27.87 -5.71
CA THR A 20 -69.27 28.56 -6.31
C THR A 20 -69.40 30.08 -6.01
N LEU A 21 -69.50 30.86 -7.09
CA LEU A 21 -70.46 31.95 -7.35
C LEU A 21 -70.77 33.07 -6.31
N SER A 22 -70.20 34.25 -6.60
CA SER A 22 -70.93 35.51 -6.86
C SER A 22 -71.54 36.36 -5.71
N LYS A 23 -71.27 37.67 -5.78
CA LYS A 23 -72.27 38.74 -5.56
C LYS A 23 -71.80 40.06 -6.19
N LEU A 24 -72.73 40.75 -6.85
CA LEU A 24 -72.50 42.01 -7.58
C LEU A 24 -73.25 43.16 -6.91
N ARG A 25 -72.61 44.33 -6.76
CA ARG A 25 -73.18 45.71 -6.75
C ARG A 25 -72.12 46.71 -6.25
N THR A 26 -72.03 47.99 -6.62
CA THR A 26 -72.51 48.86 -7.72
C THR A 26 -72.21 50.29 -7.23
N CYS A 27 -71.34 51.03 -7.91
CA CYS A 27 -71.28 52.51 -7.92
C CYS A 27 -70.38 52.91 -9.11
N LEU A 28 -70.96 53.31 -10.25
CA LEU A 28 -71.23 54.71 -10.60
C LEU A 28 -69.92 55.51 -10.77
N LEU A 29 -69.21 55.45 -11.91
CA LEU A 29 -69.60 55.84 -13.29
C LEU A 29 -69.76 57.36 -13.44
N LEU A 30 -68.72 58.01 -13.96
CA LEU A 30 -68.79 59.36 -14.54
C LEU A 30 -67.89 59.40 -15.79
N THR A 31 -68.37 60.00 -16.87
CA THR A 31 -67.85 59.78 -18.24
C THR A 31 -66.99 60.91 -18.77
N VAL A 32 -65.87 60.57 -19.41
CA VAL A 32 -65.30 61.37 -20.52
C VAL A 32 -65.02 60.42 -21.68
N ALA A 33 -65.50 60.77 -22.88
CA ALA A 33 -65.19 60.02 -24.09
C ALA A 33 -63.96 60.66 -24.77
N ALA A 34 -62.91 59.87 -24.99
CA ALA A 34 -61.73 60.26 -25.75
C ALA A 34 -61.51 59.27 -26.90
N THR A 35 -61.29 59.81 -28.08
CA THR A 35 -61.14 59.12 -29.37
C THR A 35 -60.13 57.98 -29.35
N CYS A 36 -60.52 56.82 -29.89
CA CYS A 36 -59.57 55.79 -30.32
C CYS A 36 -58.77 56.28 -31.53
N LEU A 37 -57.64 56.94 -31.26
CA LEU A 37 -56.61 57.20 -32.28
C LEU A 37 -55.72 55.94 -32.41
N PRO A 38 -55.37 55.51 -33.63
CA PRO A 38 -54.26 54.59 -33.79
C PRO A 38 -53.00 55.28 -33.26
N HIS A 39 -52.29 54.63 -32.34
CA HIS A 39 -50.96 55.10 -31.97
C HIS A 39 -50.06 54.88 -33.18
N ALA A 40 -49.71 55.97 -33.87
CA ALA A 40 -48.66 55.94 -34.87
C ALA A 40 -47.36 55.56 -34.14
N VAL A 41 -46.82 54.37 -34.46
CA VAL A 41 -45.44 54.06 -34.13
C VAL A 41 -44.60 55.02 -34.96
N TYR A 42 -44.14 56.11 -34.33
CA TYR A 42 -43.19 57.01 -34.96
C TYR A 42 -41.91 56.22 -35.21
N ALA A 43 -41.46 56.20 -36.46
CA ALA A 43 -40.17 55.62 -36.81
C ALA A 43 -39.09 56.43 -36.08
N ASP A 44 -38.35 55.76 -35.21
CA ASP A 44 -37.21 56.37 -34.51
C ASP A 44 -36.01 56.39 -35.47
N LEU A 45 -35.81 57.56 -36.07
CA LEU A 45 -34.75 57.85 -37.05
C LEU A 45 -33.55 58.54 -36.38
N THR A 46 -33.42 58.48 -35.05
CA THR A 46 -32.37 59.21 -34.32
C THR A 46 -30.98 58.82 -34.81
N LEU A 47 -30.15 59.83 -35.06
CA LEU A 47 -28.74 59.69 -35.45
C LEU A 47 -27.87 60.53 -34.50
N PRO A 48 -26.55 60.25 -34.38
CA PRO A 48 -25.62 61.06 -33.59
C PRO A 48 -25.62 62.55 -34.01
N GLN A 49 -25.46 63.45 -33.04
CA GLN A 49 -25.67 64.91 -33.19
C GLN A 49 -24.50 65.73 -32.68
N ASP A 50 -24.34 66.93 -33.25
CA ASP A 50 -23.27 67.90 -32.99
C ASP A 50 -21.84 67.31 -33.02
N PRO A 51 -21.41 66.73 -34.15
CA PRO A 51 -20.05 66.23 -34.31
C PRO A 51 -19.00 67.35 -34.35
N SER A 52 -17.89 67.13 -33.64
CA SER A 52 -16.68 67.93 -33.68
C SER A 52 -15.47 67.02 -33.89
N VAL A 53 -14.92 67.01 -35.10
CA VAL A 53 -13.76 66.17 -35.48
C VAL A 53 -12.49 66.79 -34.91
N VAL A 54 -11.89 66.12 -33.92
CA VAL A 54 -10.68 66.57 -33.21
C VAL A 54 -9.42 66.13 -33.95
N SER A 55 -9.39 64.92 -34.50
CA SER A 55 -8.23 64.39 -35.25
C SER A 55 -8.62 63.26 -36.22
N GLY A 56 -7.72 62.91 -37.14
CA GLY A 56 -7.82 61.72 -38.02
C GLY A 56 -8.60 61.89 -39.34
N GLY A 57 -9.15 63.08 -39.59
CA GLY A 57 -9.84 63.41 -40.85
C GLY A 57 -11.05 62.54 -41.16
N VAL A 58 -12.21 62.88 -40.58
CA VAL A 58 -13.49 62.18 -40.79
C VAL A 58 -14.45 63.08 -41.55
N ASN A 59 -14.97 62.60 -42.68
CA ASN A 59 -16.10 63.22 -43.36
C ASN A 59 -17.40 62.58 -42.86
N ILE A 60 -18.40 63.39 -42.49
CA ILE A 60 -19.67 62.93 -41.93
C ILE A 60 -20.78 63.32 -42.90
N THR A 61 -21.57 62.35 -43.35
CA THR A 61 -22.60 62.55 -44.38
C THR A 61 -23.88 61.85 -44.00
N ILE A 62 -24.97 62.60 -43.81
CA ILE A 62 -26.32 62.04 -43.73
C ILE A 62 -26.76 61.73 -45.17
N THR A 63 -26.98 60.46 -45.46
CA THR A 63 -27.25 59.92 -46.81
C THR A 63 -28.73 59.75 -47.11
N ASP A 64 -29.52 59.47 -46.08
CA ASP A 64 -30.97 59.71 -46.01
C ASP A 64 -31.36 59.96 -44.54
N ASN A 65 -32.63 60.28 -44.27
CA ASN A 65 -33.10 60.67 -42.94
C ASN A 65 -32.87 59.60 -41.84
N SER A 66 -32.54 58.35 -42.18
CA SER A 66 -32.18 57.31 -41.20
C SER A 66 -30.74 56.79 -41.33
N LYS A 67 -29.92 57.31 -42.26
CA LYS A 67 -28.59 56.76 -42.54
C LYS A 67 -27.47 57.80 -42.50
N MET A 68 -26.58 57.67 -41.53
CA MET A 68 -25.33 58.43 -41.45
C MET A 68 -24.14 57.58 -41.90
N ARG A 69 -23.25 58.18 -42.70
CA ARG A 69 -21.94 57.63 -43.04
C ARG A 69 -20.82 58.47 -42.44
N LEU A 70 -19.84 57.81 -41.83
CA LEU A 70 -18.56 58.36 -41.41
C LEU A 70 -17.49 57.80 -42.34
N SER A 71 -16.77 58.64 -43.07
CA SER A 71 -15.62 58.23 -43.90
C SER A 71 -14.33 58.79 -43.31
N GLN A 72 -13.59 57.93 -42.62
CA GLN A 72 -12.29 58.20 -41.99
C GLN A 72 -11.15 58.06 -43.00
N SER A 73 -10.14 58.95 -42.94
CA SER A 73 -9.05 59.04 -43.93
C SER A 73 -7.64 58.75 -43.39
N GLN A 74 -7.47 58.72 -42.06
CA GLN A 74 -6.22 58.37 -41.38
C GLN A 74 -6.46 57.22 -40.39
N ASP A 75 -5.43 56.48 -39.99
CA ASP A 75 -5.62 55.25 -39.20
C ASP A 75 -6.22 55.44 -37.80
N ARG A 76 -6.04 56.61 -37.17
CA ARG A 76 -6.66 56.93 -35.87
C ARG A 76 -7.37 58.27 -35.91
N ALA A 77 -8.66 58.26 -35.53
CA ALA A 77 -9.51 59.44 -35.53
C ALA A 77 -10.24 59.64 -34.19
N VAL A 78 -10.52 60.91 -33.86
CA VAL A 78 -11.26 61.30 -32.66
C VAL A 78 -12.36 62.28 -33.08
N VAL A 79 -13.59 61.98 -32.71
CA VAL A 79 -14.78 62.82 -32.93
C VAL A 79 -15.51 62.96 -31.59
N ASN A 80 -15.61 64.19 -31.09
CA ASN A 80 -16.49 64.51 -29.98
C ASN A 80 -17.93 64.72 -30.51
N TRP A 81 -18.95 64.38 -29.73
CA TRP A 81 -20.36 64.48 -30.11
C TRP A 81 -21.18 65.13 -29.00
N GLY A 82 -22.20 65.93 -29.35
CA GLY A 82 -23.19 66.41 -28.38
C GLY A 82 -24.02 65.27 -27.82
N SER A 83 -24.51 64.39 -28.70
CA SER A 83 -25.17 63.12 -28.33
C SER A 83 -24.83 62.03 -29.35
N PHE A 84 -24.72 60.77 -28.91
CA PHE A 84 -24.48 59.63 -29.81
C PHE A 84 -25.49 58.53 -29.53
N SER A 85 -26.59 58.53 -30.30
CA SER A 85 -27.66 57.53 -30.24
C SER A 85 -28.05 57.14 -31.67
N VAL A 86 -28.49 55.89 -31.86
CA VAL A 86 -28.89 55.33 -33.15
C VAL A 86 -30.26 54.68 -32.97
N GLY A 87 -31.30 55.35 -33.46
CA GLY A 87 -32.69 54.95 -33.31
C GLY A 87 -33.04 53.66 -34.06
N ARG A 88 -34.18 53.04 -33.72
CA ARG A 88 -34.60 51.70 -34.19
C ARG A 88 -34.48 51.48 -35.70
N GLU A 89 -34.89 52.46 -36.52
CA GLU A 89 -34.88 52.37 -37.99
C GLU A 89 -33.62 53.02 -38.61
N ALA A 90 -32.67 53.44 -37.77
CA ALA A 90 -31.49 54.18 -38.17
C ALA A 90 -30.25 53.27 -38.33
N HIS A 91 -29.32 53.70 -39.18
CA HIS A 91 -28.10 52.98 -39.48
C HIS A 91 -26.88 53.93 -39.59
N LEU A 92 -25.80 53.55 -38.91
CA LEU A 92 -24.51 54.21 -38.91
C LEU A 92 -23.48 53.34 -39.64
N ASP A 93 -22.93 53.86 -40.75
CA ASP A 93 -21.97 53.20 -41.65
C ASP A 93 -20.59 53.86 -41.51
N ILE A 94 -19.65 53.19 -40.82
CA ILE A 94 -18.32 53.72 -40.48
C ILE A 94 -17.25 53.09 -41.38
N GLN A 95 -16.78 53.87 -42.34
CA GLN A 95 -15.82 53.46 -43.37
C GLN A 95 -14.43 53.97 -43.01
N GLN A 96 -13.50 53.03 -42.79
CA GLN A 96 -12.17 53.26 -42.22
C GLN A 96 -11.08 52.68 -43.13
N PRO A 97 -9.83 53.19 -43.13
CA PRO A 97 -8.80 52.74 -44.08
C PRO A 97 -8.49 51.23 -44.07
N ALA A 98 -8.49 50.60 -42.89
CA ALA A 98 -8.23 49.18 -42.70
C ALA A 98 -8.97 48.62 -41.46
N ALA A 99 -8.95 47.29 -41.29
CA ALA A 99 -9.51 46.62 -40.12
C ALA A 99 -8.81 46.97 -38.78
N SER A 100 -7.55 47.41 -38.86
CA SER A 100 -6.75 47.93 -37.75
C SER A 100 -6.98 49.41 -37.45
N SER A 101 -7.57 50.18 -38.37
CA SER A 101 -7.83 51.61 -38.16
C SER A 101 -8.93 51.81 -37.12
N ALA A 102 -8.79 52.82 -36.26
CA ALA A 102 -9.66 53.05 -35.10
C ALA A 102 -10.31 54.44 -35.10
N ILE A 103 -11.55 54.53 -34.62
CA ILE A 103 -12.25 55.80 -34.36
C ILE A 103 -12.76 55.87 -32.92
N LEU A 104 -12.46 56.98 -32.24
CA LEU A 104 -12.99 57.34 -30.94
C LEU A 104 -14.15 58.32 -31.10
N ASN A 105 -15.35 57.86 -30.76
CA ASN A 105 -16.56 58.67 -30.63
C ASN A 105 -16.77 58.98 -29.15
N ARG A 106 -16.48 60.21 -28.72
CA ARG A 106 -16.65 60.65 -27.33
C ARG A 106 -17.88 61.54 -27.21
N VAL A 107 -18.86 61.16 -26.38
CA VAL A 107 -19.96 62.06 -26.02
C VAL A 107 -19.46 63.08 -25.01
N THR A 108 -19.75 64.35 -25.27
CA THR A 108 -19.40 65.51 -24.42
C THR A 108 -20.62 66.28 -23.93
N GLY A 109 -21.83 65.86 -24.29
CA GLY A 109 -23.09 66.29 -23.66
C GLY A 109 -23.48 65.44 -22.46
N ASP A 110 -24.75 65.54 -22.06
CA ASP A 110 -25.34 64.97 -20.84
C ASP A 110 -26.29 63.78 -21.08
N THR A 111 -26.45 63.34 -22.33
CA THR A 111 -27.36 62.24 -22.71
C THR A 111 -26.67 60.87 -22.73
N THR A 112 -27.33 59.84 -22.20
CA THR A 112 -27.03 58.41 -22.42
C THR A 112 -26.99 58.08 -23.92
N SER A 113 -26.12 57.13 -24.30
CA SER A 113 -26.06 56.61 -25.67
C SER A 113 -27.04 55.46 -25.87
N GLU A 114 -28.12 55.73 -26.62
CA GLU A 114 -29.21 54.78 -26.90
C GLU A 114 -29.03 54.16 -28.30
N ILE A 115 -28.67 52.88 -28.36
CA ILE A 115 -28.41 52.15 -29.61
C ILE A 115 -29.52 51.11 -29.82
N HIS A 116 -30.55 51.48 -30.57
CA HIS A 116 -31.67 50.61 -30.96
C HIS A 116 -31.62 50.18 -32.43
N GLY A 117 -30.88 50.90 -33.28
CA GLY A 117 -30.64 50.58 -34.68
C GLY A 117 -29.30 49.88 -34.93
N ARG A 118 -28.77 50.03 -36.15
CA ARG A 118 -27.58 49.29 -36.59
C ARG A 118 -26.33 50.16 -36.77
N ILE A 119 -25.25 49.83 -36.06
CA ILE A 119 -23.89 50.29 -36.36
C ILE A 119 -23.18 49.23 -37.21
N THR A 120 -22.50 49.63 -38.27
CA THR A 120 -21.57 48.76 -39.02
C THR A 120 -20.28 49.50 -39.31
N ALA A 121 -19.14 48.84 -39.08
CA ALA A 121 -17.82 49.39 -39.33
C ALA A 121 -16.90 48.33 -39.95
N ASN A 122 -15.97 48.76 -40.81
CA ASN A 122 -14.92 47.87 -41.33
C ASN A 122 -13.62 47.89 -40.50
N GLY A 123 -13.57 48.66 -39.42
CA GLY A 123 -12.43 48.81 -38.51
C GLY A 123 -12.85 48.80 -37.05
N GLN A 124 -12.08 49.47 -36.20
CA GLN A 124 -12.26 49.50 -34.75
C GLN A 124 -13.08 50.73 -34.33
N VAL A 125 -14.13 50.53 -33.53
CA VAL A 125 -15.04 51.57 -33.07
C VAL A 125 -15.03 51.67 -31.55
N TYR A 126 -14.65 52.83 -31.04
CA TYR A 126 -14.71 53.16 -29.62
C TYR A 126 -15.87 54.15 -29.43
N LEU A 127 -16.76 53.86 -28.49
CA LEU A 127 -17.84 54.73 -28.03
C LEU A 127 -17.62 55.01 -26.53
N VAL A 128 -17.30 56.25 -26.22
CA VAL A 128 -17.06 56.73 -24.85
C VAL A 128 -18.18 57.69 -24.46
N ASN A 129 -19.00 57.33 -23.48
CA ASN A 129 -20.05 58.20 -22.95
C ASN A 129 -20.15 58.08 -21.42
N PRO A 130 -19.65 59.07 -20.65
CA PRO A 130 -19.73 59.09 -19.19
C PRO A 130 -21.16 58.99 -18.61
N ASN A 131 -22.17 59.37 -19.39
CA ASN A 131 -23.60 59.28 -19.01
C ASN A 131 -24.17 57.86 -19.14
N GLY A 132 -23.40 56.92 -19.71
CA GLY A 132 -23.80 55.52 -19.91
C GLY A 132 -24.13 55.17 -21.36
N ILE A 133 -24.20 53.87 -21.63
CA ILE A 133 -24.45 53.30 -22.97
C ILE A 133 -25.44 52.14 -22.83
N PHE A 134 -26.52 52.15 -23.61
CA PHE A 134 -27.46 51.04 -23.73
C PHE A 134 -27.58 50.59 -25.20
N ILE A 135 -27.29 49.32 -25.46
CA ILE A 135 -27.61 48.66 -26.73
C ILE A 135 -28.89 47.87 -26.51
N GLY A 136 -30.02 48.39 -27.00
CA GLY A 136 -31.34 47.80 -26.80
C GLY A 136 -31.55 46.49 -27.57
N PRO A 137 -32.65 45.75 -27.32
CA PRO A 137 -32.88 44.41 -27.89
C PRO A 137 -32.85 44.33 -29.42
N ASP A 138 -33.29 45.39 -30.11
CA ASP A 138 -33.26 45.49 -31.57
C ASP A 138 -31.89 45.94 -32.12
N GLY A 139 -31.02 46.47 -31.23
CA GLY A 139 -29.74 47.08 -31.57
C GLY A 139 -28.70 46.09 -32.07
N ALA A 140 -27.94 46.51 -33.07
CA ALA A 140 -26.92 45.67 -33.71
C ALA A 140 -25.62 46.45 -33.96
N VAL A 141 -24.48 45.88 -33.55
CA VAL A 141 -23.14 46.41 -33.85
C VAL A 141 -22.35 45.34 -34.57
N ASP A 142 -21.91 45.62 -35.80
CA ASP A 142 -21.06 44.74 -36.60
C ASP A 142 -19.72 45.46 -36.91
N ALA A 143 -18.59 45.04 -36.35
CA ALA A 143 -17.31 45.78 -36.43
C ALA A 143 -16.05 44.87 -36.48
N SER A 144 -14.86 45.44 -36.69
CA SER A 144 -13.58 44.69 -36.54
C SER A 144 -13.00 44.76 -35.13
N ALA A 145 -13.36 45.79 -34.35
CA ALA A 145 -13.35 45.76 -32.89
C ALA A 145 -14.38 46.76 -32.34
N PHE A 146 -14.86 46.55 -31.11
CA PHE A 146 -15.80 47.47 -30.46
C PHE A 146 -15.45 47.71 -29.00
N VAL A 147 -15.41 48.97 -28.56
CA VAL A 147 -15.24 49.34 -27.16
C VAL A 147 -16.38 50.28 -26.74
N ALA A 148 -17.25 49.83 -25.84
CA ALA A 148 -18.26 50.66 -25.21
C ALA A 148 -17.80 51.02 -23.79
N SER A 149 -17.63 52.31 -23.48
CA SER A 149 -17.06 52.74 -22.20
C SER A 149 -17.79 53.94 -21.59
N SER A 150 -18.15 53.86 -20.30
CA SER A 150 -18.51 55.05 -19.49
C SER A 150 -17.31 55.64 -18.74
N LEU A 151 -16.14 55.01 -18.85
CA LEU A 151 -14.84 55.55 -18.46
C LEU A 151 -14.24 56.34 -19.64
N ASN A 152 -13.60 57.47 -19.37
CA ASN A 152 -12.97 58.29 -20.40
C ASN A 152 -11.52 57.82 -20.68
N ILE A 153 -11.06 58.01 -21.91
CA ILE A 153 -9.65 57.84 -22.34
C ILE A 153 -9.11 59.19 -22.81
N GLU A 154 -7.83 59.48 -22.58
CA GLU A 154 -7.20 60.70 -23.12
C GLU A 154 -6.89 60.55 -24.61
N ASP A 155 -7.02 61.64 -25.40
CA ASP A 155 -6.67 61.63 -26.83
C ASP A 155 -5.22 61.21 -27.07
N ALA A 156 -4.31 61.60 -26.18
CA ALA A 156 -2.88 61.27 -26.26
C ALA A 156 -2.57 59.80 -25.93
N ASP A 157 -3.44 59.12 -25.18
CA ASP A 157 -3.33 57.69 -24.87
C ASP A 157 -3.98 56.86 -25.99
N PHE A 158 -5.17 57.26 -26.47
CA PHE A 158 -5.82 56.65 -27.64
C PHE A 158 -4.98 56.72 -28.92
N GLN A 159 -4.28 57.84 -29.17
CA GLN A 159 -3.41 58.01 -30.33
C GLN A 159 -2.08 57.24 -30.23
N LYS A 160 -1.71 56.72 -29.04
CA LYS A 160 -0.52 55.88 -28.81
C LYS A 160 -0.85 54.40 -28.60
N GLU A 161 -2.12 54.02 -28.74
CA GLU A 161 -2.64 52.67 -28.45
C GLU A 161 -2.49 52.25 -26.96
N ALA A 162 -2.22 53.21 -26.07
CA ALA A 162 -2.11 53.00 -24.63
C ALA A 162 -3.52 53.05 -24.00
N LEU A 163 -4.31 51.99 -24.16
CA LEU A 163 -5.75 51.97 -23.88
C LEU A 163 -6.09 51.99 -22.38
N LYS A 164 -5.94 53.17 -21.76
CA LYS A 164 -6.11 53.43 -20.33
C LYS A 164 -7.36 54.28 -20.10
N PHE A 165 -8.38 53.65 -19.53
CA PHE A 165 -9.67 54.27 -19.25
C PHE A 165 -9.79 54.65 -17.77
N ARG A 166 -10.41 55.79 -17.50
CA ARG A 166 -10.52 56.42 -16.17
C ARG A 166 -11.92 57.01 -15.97
N GLY A 167 -12.54 56.68 -14.84
CA GLY A 167 -13.78 57.29 -14.39
C GLY A 167 -13.55 58.49 -13.48
N LEU A 168 -14.59 58.89 -12.73
CA LEU A 168 -14.61 60.06 -11.84
C LEU A 168 -15.03 59.71 -10.39
N GLY A 169 -15.11 58.42 -10.06
CA GLY A 169 -15.51 57.87 -8.77
C GLY A 169 -16.80 57.05 -8.84
N ALA A 170 -17.73 57.41 -9.74
CA ALA A 170 -19.03 56.75 -9.91
C ALA A 170 -19.45 56.74 -11.39
N SER A 171 -18.68 56.08 -12.25
CA SER A 171 -18.98 56.02 -13.69
C SER A 171 -20.25 55.21 -13.99
N ALA A 172 -21.01 55.65 -15.00
CA ALA A 172 -22.30 55.07 -15.35
C ALA A 172 -22.24 53.60 -15.84
N LYS A 173 -23.41 52.98 -15.97
CA LYS A 173 -23.56 51.62 -16.50
C LYS A 173 -23.33 51.57 -18.03
N VAL A 174 -22.74 50.47 -18.49
CA VAL A 174 -22.74 50.02 -19.89
C VAL A 174 -23.55 48.73 -19.99
N GLU A 175 -24.54 48.68 -20.90
CA GLU A 175 -25.46 47.54 -21.01
C GLU A 175 -25.72 47.12 -22.47
N ASN A 176 -25.73 45.81 -22.72
CA ASN A 176 -26.09 45.19 -23.99
C ASN A 176 -27.25 44.19 -23.82
N ALA A 177 -28.40 44.55 -24.37
CA ALA A 177 -29.55 43.66 -24.61
C ALA A 177 -29.65 43.22 -26.09
N GLY A 178 -28.91 43.86 -26.99
CA GLY A 178 -28.90 43.59 -28.44
C GLY A 178 -27.84 42.58 -28.89
N ARG A 179 -27.26 42.80 -30.07
CA ARG A 179 -26.20 41.96 -30.66
C ARG A 179 -24.95 42.74 -31.01
N VAL A 180 -23.80 42.28 -30.54
CA VAL A 180 -22.48 42.76 -30.95
C VAL A 180 -21.71 41.62 -31.63
N THR A 181 -21.41 41.79 -32.91
CA THR A 181 -20.69 40.83 -33.76
C THR A 181 -19.35 41.43 -34.19
N ILE A 182 -18.24 40.75 -33.90
CA ILE A 182 -16.90 41.21 -34.28
C ILE A 182 -16.26 40.26 -35.30
N THR A 183 -15.51 40.80 -36.26
CA THR A 183 -14.77 39.98 -37.24
C THR A 183 -13.77 39.05 -36.56
N PRO A 184 -13.49 37.85 -37.11
CA PRO A 184 -12.58 36.90 -36.48
C PRO A 184 -11.18 37.48 -36.18
N GLY A 185 -10.67 37.24 -34.97
CA GLY A 185 -9.40 37.82 -34.49
C GLY A 185 -9.50 39.24 -33.90
N GLY A 186 -10.68 39.86 -33.92
CA GLY A 186 -10.93 41.16 -33.30
C GLY A 186 -11.15 41.09 -31.78
N TYR A 187 -11.65 42.18 -31.19
CA TYR A 187 -11.99 42.24 -29.77
C TYR A 187 -13.26 43.06 -29.49
N ALA A 188 -13.96 42.73 -28.41
CA ALA A 188 -15.05 43.53 -27.84
C ALA A 188 -14.75 43.87 -26.37
N ALA A 189 -14.93 45.12 -25.95
CA ALA A 189 -14.78 45.52 -24.55
C ALA A 189 -15.95 46.39 -24.08
N PHE A 190 -16.43 46.15 -22.86
CA PHE A 190 -17.53 46.88 -22.22
C PHE A 190 -17.05 47.32 -20.83
N LEU A 191 -16.91 48.63 -20.63
CA LEU A 191 -16.18 49.21 -19.50
C LEU A 191 -17.03 50.26 -18.76
N GLY A 192 -17.12 50.21 -17.44
CA GLY A 192 -17.88 51.20 -16.67
C GLY A 192 -17.91 50.95 -15.18
N GLY A 193 -18.75 51.66 -14.42
CA GLY A 193 -18.97 51.32 -13.01
C GLY A 193 -19.87 50.09 -12.82
N GLN A 194 -20.68 49.77 -13.84
CA GLN A 194 -21.38 48.50 -13.98
C GLN A 194 -21.38 48.07 -15.46
N VAL A 195 -21.31 46.75 -15.70
CA VAL A 195 -21.41 46.14 -17.04
C VAL A 195 -22.52 45.09 -17.03
N ARG A 196 -23.44 45.14 -18.00
CA ARG A 196 -24.57 44.21 -18.10
C ARG A 196 -24.69 43.63 -19.51
N ASN A 197 -24.82 42.31 -19.63
CA ASN A 197 -25.13 41.63 -20.88
C ASN A 197 -26.32 40.68 -20.70
N SER A 198 -27.47 41.07 -21.25
CA SER A 198 -28.65 40.21 -21.46
C SER A 198 -28.83 39.80 -22.93
N GLY A 199 -28.10 40.46 -23.83
CA GLY A 199 -28.05 40.18 -25.26
C GLY A 199 -26.96 39.18 -25.67
N THR A 200 -26.35 39.43 -26.82
CA THR A 200 -25.34 38.55 -27.43
C THR A 200 -24.07 39.31 -27.81
N VAL A 201 -22.90 38.73 -27.49
CA VAL A 201 -21.57 39.23 -27.88
C VAL A 201 -20.78 38.08 -28.51
N THR A 202 -20.38 38.21 -29.78
CA THR A 202 -19.72 37.14 -30.54
C THR A 202 -18.43 37.63 -31.20
N VAL A 203 -17.29 37.07 -30.80
CA VAL A 203 -15.94 37.47 -31.24
C VAL A 203 -15.10 36.23 -31.56
N PRO A 204 -15.25 35.60 -32.74
CA PRO A 204 -14.60 34.33 -33.07
C PRO A 204 -13.07 34.47 -33.07
N ARG A 205 -12.36 33.57 -32.38
CA ARG A 205 -10.89 33.56 -32.29
C ARG A 205 -10.26 34.88 -31.83
N GLY A 206 -10.98 35.64 -31.00
CA GLY A 206 -10.59 36.97 -30.56
C GLY A 206 -10.68 37.11 -29.04
N ARG A 207 -11.09 38.28 -28.55
CA ARG A 207 -11.15 38.57 -27.10
C ARG A 207 -12.42 39.34 -26.70
N VAL A 208 -13.07 38.96 -25.59
CA VAL A 208 -14.17 39.72 -24.98
C VAL A 208 -13.80 40.15 -23.56
N GLY A 209 -13.96 41.43 -23.24
CA GLY A 209 -13.61 42.00 -21.94
C GLY A 209 -14.77 42.76 -21.29
N PHE A 210 -15.25 42.32 -20.13
CA PHE A 210 -16.19 43.08 -19.29
C PHE A 210 -15.43 43.63 -18.08
N GLY A 211 -15.27 44.95 -17.99
CA GLY A 211 -14.48 45.60 -16.93
C GLY A 211 -15.31 46.56 -16.08
N ALA A 212 -15.48 46.25 -14.79
CA ALA A 212 -16.27 47.07 -13.86
C ALA A 212 -15.42 47.74 -12.78
N GLY A 213 -15.25 49.06 -12.85
CA GLY A 213 -14.43 49.85 -11.93
C GLY A 213 -14.02 51.22 -12.51
N GLU A 214 -13.25 52.00 -11.76
CA GLU A 214 -12.90 53.39 -12.11
C GLU A 214 -11.56 53.52 -12.87
N ARG A 215 -10.73 52.47 -12.96
CA ARG A 215 -9.53 52.43 -13.79
C ARG A 215 -9.44 51.10 -14.53
N VAL A 216 -9.38 51.14 -15.86
CA VAL A 216 -9.27 49.95 -16.71
C VAL A 216 -8.12 50.11 -17.70
N THR A 217 -7.33 49.05 -17.89
CA THR A 217 -6.36 48.94 -19.00
C THR A 217 -6.81 47.82 -19.93
N LEU A 218 -6.74 48.05 -21.24
CA LEU A 218 -6.77 46.97 -22.24
C LEU A 218 -5.38 46.78 -22.84
N ASP A 219 -4.77 45.61 -22.70
CA ASP A 219 -3.55 45.27 -23.45
C ASP A 219 -3.91 44.39 -24.66
N LEU A 220 -3.58 44.88 -25.85
CA LEU A 220 -3.82 44.16 -27.10
C LEU A 220 -2.64 43.26 -27.51
N SER A 221 -1.53 43.27 -26.77
CA SER A 221 -0.23 42.72 -27.14
C SER A 221 0.51 41.95 -26.03
N GLY A 222 0.23 42.26 -24.76
CA GLY A 222 0.85 41.65 -23.59
C GLY A 222 0.18 40.37 -23.09
N ASP A 223 0.42 40.07 -21.82
CA ASP A 223 0.04 38.86 -21.07
C ASP A 223 -1.38 38.92 -20.46
N GLY A 224 -1.82 40.08 -19.95
CA GLY A 224 -3.18 40.31 -19.45
C GLY A 224 -4.03 41.21 -20.36
N PHE A 225 -5.11 40.70 -20.95
CA PHE A 225 -5.93 41.48 -21.89
C PHE A 225 -6.75 42.58 -21.20
N LEU A 226 -7.28 42.34 -20.01
CA LEU A 226 -8.08 43.30 -19.23
C LEU A 226 -7.54 43.45 -17.79
N GLU A 227 -6.99 44.62 -17.46
CA GLU A 227 -6.75 45.03 -16.06
C GLU A 227 -7.91 45.87 -15.56
N VAL A 228 -8.36 45.66 -14.32
CA VAL A 228 -9.39 46.50 -13.67
C VAL A 228 -8.97 46.81 -12.23
N ALA A 229 -8.99 48.09 -11.86
CA ALA A 229 -8.56 48.59 -10.57
C ALA A 229 -9.41 49.80 -10.13
N LEU A 230 -9.41 50.07 -8.82
CA LEU A 230 -10.25 51.07 -8.13
C LEU A 230 -11.77 50.76 -8.24
N PRO A 231 -12.47 50.40 -7.15
CA PRO A 231 -13.91 50.17 -7.18
C PRO A 231 -14.69 51.46 -7.42
N SER A 232 -15.85 51.36 -8.07
CA SER A 232 -16.80 52.47 -8.23
C SER A 232 -17.64 52.66 -6.97
N ASP A 233 -17.80 53.92 -6.54
CA ASP A 233 -18.59 54.34 -5.39
C ASP A 233 -20.08 54.44 -5.76
N LEU A 234 -20.68 53.27 -5.98
CA LEU A 234 -22.10 53.12 -6.31
C LEU A 234 -22.89 52.69 -5.07
N GLU A 235 -24.01 53.37 -4.80
CA GLU A 235 -24.98 52.98 -3.76
C GLU A 235 -25.67 51.64 -4.04
N ASP A 236 -25.74 51.25 -5.33
CA ASP A 236 -26.32 49.97 -5.74
C ASP A 236 -25.45 48.77 -5.30
N LYS A 237 -26.14 47.73 -4.83
CA LYS A 237 -25.57 46.45 -4.35
C LYS A 237 -25.76 45.29 -5.33
N SER A 238 -26.44 45.51 -6.46
CA SER A 238 -26.52 44.54 -7.54
C SER A 238 -25.16 44.38 -8.26
N ALA A 239 -24.98 43.30 -9.02
CA ALA A 239 -23.66 42.87 -9.48
C ALA A 239 -22.90 43.92 -10.32
N LEU A 240 -21.60 44.08 -10.09
CA LEU A 240 -20.76 44.98 -10.88
C LEU A 240 -20.67 44.52 -12.35
N ILE A 241 -20.58 43.21 -12.57
CA ILE A 241 -20.76 42.55 -13.88
C ILE A 241 -21.93 41.55 -13.78
N ASP A 242 -22.83 41.56 -14.76
CA ASP A 242 -23.93 40.58 -14.87
C ASP A 242 -24.03 40.08 -16.31
N ASN A 243 -23.97 38.76 -16.50
CA ASN A 243 -24.19 38.12 -17.79
C ASN A 243 -25.32 37.09 -17.67
N SER A 244 -26.53 37.51 -18.05
CA SER A 244 -27.69 36.64 -18.26
C SER A 244 -27.88 36.26 -19.75
N GLY A 245 -27.18 36.95 -20.65
CA GLY A 245 -27.14 36.68 -22.08
C GLY A 245 -26.05 35.70 -22.49
N VAL A 246 -25.56 35.83 -23.72
CA VAL A 246 -24.51 34.96 -24.29
C VAL A 246 -23.27 35.77 -24.65
N VAL A 247 -22.11 35.28 -24.22
CA VAL A 247 -20.79 35.74 -24.66
C VAL A 247 -20.06 34.57 -25.32
N SER A 248 -19.56 34.75 -26.55
CA SER A 248 -18.87 33.71 -27.31
C SER A 248 -17.56 34.19 -27.93
N SER A 249 -16.47 33.48 -27.66
CA SER A 249 -15.14 33.71 -28.24
C SER A 249 -14.43 32.39 -28.56
N ASN A 250 -15.05 31.56 -29.40
CA ASN A 250 -14.51 30.24 -29.76
C ASN A 250 -13.14 30.34 -30.45
N GLY A 251 -12.12 29.72 -29.84
CA GLY A 251 -10.70 29.80 -30.17
C GLY A 251 -10.00 31.06 -29.67
N GLY A 252 -10.52 31.68 -28.59
CA GLY A 252 -10.08 32.96 -28.03
C GLY A 252 -10.33 33.09 -26.53
N LEU A 253 -10.39 34.32 -26.02
CA LEU A 253 -10.51 34.65 -24.59
C LEU A 253 -11.83 35.34 -24.26
N ILE A 254 -12.42 34.99 -23.11
CA ILE A 254 -13.44 35.79 -22.43
C ILE A 254 -12.89 36.18 -21.05
N GLU A 255 -12.92 37.46 -20.70
CA GLU A 255 -12.40 37.98 -19.44
C GLU A 255 -13.42 38.93 -18.80
N MET A 256 -13.83 38.64 -17.57
CA MET A 256 -14.73 39.48 -16.79
C MET A 256 -14.03 39.83 -15.48
N ARG A 257 -13.68 41.11 -15.27
CA ARG A 257 -13.01 41.57 -14.04
C ARG A 257 -13.72 42.76 -13.41
N ALA A 258 -13.99 42.67 -12.12
CA ALA A 258 -14.54 43.76 -11.32
C ALA A 258 -13.53 44.21 -10.25
N ALA A 259 -13.35 45.51 -10.07
CA ALA A 259 -12.62 46.05 -8.94
C ALA A 259 -13.54 46.14 -7.72
N THR A 260 -13.16 45.48 -6.64
CA THR A 260 -13.81 45.54 -5.32
C THR A 260 -12.82 46.02 -4.27
N ALA A 261 -13.30 46.47 -3.11
CA ALA A 261 -12.46 46.75 -1.95
C ALA A 261 -12.50 45.56 -1.00
N ARG A 262 -11.35 45.15 -0.47
CA ARG A 262 -11.17 43.94 0.37
C ARG A 262 -12.21 43.78 1.49
N GLU A 263 -12.51 44.86 2.20
CA GLU A 263 -13.46 44.88 3.33
C GLU A 263 -14.94 45.05 2.92
N ALA A 264 -15.24 45.13 1.62
CA ALA A 264 -16.56 45.50 1.10
C ALA A 264 -17.17 44.38 0.26
N VAL A 265 -17.87 43.46 0.93
CA VAL A 265 -18.65 42.37 0.31
C VAL A 265 -19.65 42.96 -0.69
N ARG A 266 -19.24 42.98 -1.96
CA ARG A 266 -20.05 43.40 -3.12
C ARG A 266 -20.24 42.20 -4.05
N ASN A 267 -21.42 42.10 -4.64
CA ASN A 267 -21.64 41.20 -5.77
C ASN A 267 -20.79 41.72 -6.94
N ALA A 268 -19.76 40.97 -7.33
CA ALA A 268 -18.76 41.42 -8.28
C ALA A 268 -19.05 40.90 -9.69
N VAL A 269 -19.29 39.60 -9.83
CA VAL A 269 -19.66 38.95 -11.10
C VAL A 269 -20.85 38.01 -10.87
N ASN A 270 -21.90 38.16 -11.68
CA ASN A 270 -23.03 37.23 -11.76
C ASN A 270 -23.11 36.62 -13.17
N LEU A 271 -23.12 35.29 -13.26
CA LEU A 271 -23.18 34.54 -14.52
C LEU A 271 -24.31 33.51 -14.48
N SER A 272 -25.50 33.93 -14.90
CA SER A 272 -26.68 33.07 -15.08
C SER A 272 -26.92 32.66 -16.54
N GLY A 273 -26.26 33.33 -17.48
CA GLY A 273 -26.31 33.07 -18.91
C GLY A 273 -25.21 32.11 -19.38
N VAL A 274 -24.56 32.44 -20.50
CA VAL A 274 -23.52 31.62 -21.12
C VAL A 274 -22.24 32.42 -21.37
N ALA A 275 -21.09 31.84 -21.00
CA ALA A 275 -19.76 32.21 -21.46
C ALA A 275 -19.13 31.01 -22.20
N GLU A 276 -18.85 31.16 -23.49
CA GLU A 276 -18.36 30.06 -24.34
C GLU A 276 -17.11 30.46 -25.15
N ALA A 277 -15.98 29.81 -24.87
CA ALA A 277 -14.73 29.93 -25.62
C ALA A 277 -14.20 28.54 -25.96
N ARG A 278 -14.94 27.76 -26.77
CA ARG A 278 -14.52 26.42 -27.23
C ARG A 278 -13.20 26.47 -27.98
N SER A 279 -12.29 25.54 -27.73
CA SER A 279 -11.01 25.43 -28.46
C SER A 279 -11.22 25.29 -29.99
N VAL A 280 -10.35 25.91 -30.79
CA VAL A 280 -10.43 25.84 -32.27
C VAL A 280 -9.02 25.66 -32.85
N SER A 281 -8.72 24.44 -33.32
CA SER A 281 -7.36 23.98 -33.67
C SER A 281 -6.47 23.85 -32.43
N MET A 282 -5.15 23.86 -32.61
CA MET A 282 -4.12 23.76 -31.55
C MET A 282 -4.17 24.83 -30.43
N GLN A 283 -5.11 25.78 -30.48
CA GLN A 283 -5.22 26.86 -29.51
C GLN A 283 -6.47 26.63 -28.66
N GLY A 284 -6.23 26.36 -27.37
CA GLY A 284 -7.27 26.32 -26.35
C GLY A 284 -7.97 27.68 -26.23
N GLY A 285 -9.26 27.66 -25.91
CA GLY A 285 -9.94 28.88 -25.47
C GLY A 285 -9.91 29.02 -23.96
N THR A 286 -10.00 30.26 -23.48
CA THR A 286 -9.81 30.61 -22.07
C THR A 286 -10.97 31.47 -21.57
N ILE A 287 -11.42 31.23 -20.33
CA ILE A 287 -12.40 32.06 -19.64
C ILE A 287 -11.87 32.45 -18.27
N ILE A 288 -11.82 33.74 -17.96
CA ILE A 288 -11.35 34.30 -16.68
C ILE A 288 -12.48 35.12 -16.05
N LEU A 289 -12.89 34.78 -14.82
CA LEU A 289 -13.92 35.48 -14.05
C LEU A 289 -13.34 35.93 -12.70
N GLY A 290 -13.02 37.23 -12.57
CA GLY A 290 -12.37 37.79 -11.38
C GLY A 290 -13.24 38.82 -10.65
N GLY A 291 -13.60 38.51 -9.39
CA GLY A 291 -14.35 39.41 -8.51
C GLY A 291 -13.50 40.45 -7.75
N GLY A 292 -12.19 40.23 -7.66
CA GLY A 292 -11.27 41.05 -6.87
C GLY A 292 -11.38 40.83 -5.36
N ASP A 293 -10.49 41.50 -4.62
CA ASP A 293 -10.12 41.23 -3.22
C ASP A 293 -11.25 41.14 -2.19
N GLY A 294 -12.44 41.71 -2.48
CA GLY A 294 -13.63 41.64 -1.62
C GLY A 294 -14.91 41.24 -2.36
N GLY A 295 -14.77 40.68 -3.57
CA GLY A 295 -15.88 40.41 -4.47
C GLY A 295 -16.47 39.02 -4.34
N ARG A 296 -17.81 38.95 -4.28
CA ARG A 296 -18.56 37.71 -4.50
C ARG A 296 -18.68 37.43 -6.00
N VAL A 297 -18.30 36.23 -6.44
CA VAL A 297 -18.63 35.68 -7.76
C VAL A 297 -19.76 34.65 -7.60
N THR A 298 -20.75 34.70 -8.48
CA THR A 298 -21.87 33.74 -8.49
C THR A 298 -22.13 33.23 -9.90
N ILE A 299 -22.20 31.92 -10.05
CA ILE A 299 -22.47 31.24 -11.32
C ILE A 299 -23.65 30.29 -11.14
N SER A 300 -24.66 30.47 -11.98
CA SER A 300 -25.83 29.56 -12.11
C SER A 300 -26.12 29.23 -13.58
N GLY A 301 -25.15 29.52 -14.46
CA GLY A 301 -25.23 29.39 -15.90
C GLY A 301 -24.17 28.43 -16.45
N LYS A 302 -23.84 28.59 -17.73
CA LYS A 302 -22.85 27.74 -18.43
C LYS A 302 -21.53 28.46 -18.68
N VAL A 303 -20.43 27.84 -18.27
CA VAL A 303 -19.05 28.18 -18.65
C VAL A 303 -18.50 27.04 -19.51
N SER A 304 -17.96 27.33 -20.70
CA SER A 304 -17.53 26.26 -21.61
C SER A 304 -16.34 26.62 -22.50
N THR A 305 -15.28 25.82 -22.39
CA THR A 305 -14.10 25.85 -23.29
C THR A 305 -13.88 24.55 -24.05
N GLN A 306 -14.89 23.66 -24.03
CA GLN A 306 -14.92 22.34 -24.67
C GLN A 306 -14.26 22.26 -26.06
N ALA A 307 -13.41 21.26 -26.25
CA ALA A 307 -12.60 21.07 -27.45
C ALA A 307 -13.06 19.89 -28.32
N SER A 308 -14.35 19.87 -28.67
CA SER A 308 -14.96 18.80 -29.46
C SER A 308 -14.90 19.02 -30.98
N ARG A 309 -14.44 18.04 -31.75
CA ARG A 309 -14.52 18.02 -33.22
C ARG A 309 -15.98 17.93 -33.68
N ALA A 310 -16.34 18.74 -34.68
CA ALA A 310 -17.61 18.57 -35.39
C ALA A 310 -17.66 17.18 -36.06
N LYS A 311 -18.66 16.37 -35.69
CA LYS A 311 -18.80 14.95 -36.04
C LYS A 311 -19.12 14.73 -37.54
N ILE A 312 -18.09 14.90 -38.37
CA ILE A 312 -18.10 14.59 -39.80
C ILE A 312 -17.49 13.20 -39.98
N GLU A 313 -18.27 12.28 -40.56
CA GLU A 313 -17.85 10.92 -40.91
C GLU A 313 -16.73 10.94 -41.98
N VAL A 314 -15.48 10.99 -41.51
CA VAL A 314 -14.28 10.73 -42.31
C VAL A 314 -13.42 9.78 -41.49
N LEU A 315 -13.26 8.55 -42.00
CA LEU A 315 -12.69 7.40 -41.28
C LEU A 315 -11.25 7.61 -40.79
N GLU A 316 -10.50 8.51 -41.41
CA GLU A 316 -9.21 9.01 -40.90
C GLU A 316 -9.12 10.53 -41.10
N SER A 317 -8.43 11.23 -40.20
CA SER A 317 -8.07 12.63 -40.41
C SER A 317 -6.67 12.92 -39.87
N LYS A 318 -5.78 13.44 -40.73
CA LYS A 318 -4.39 13.79 -40.38
C LYS A 318 -4.26 15.13 -39.65
N ARG A 319 -5.27 15.53 -38.87
CA ARG A 319 -5.24 16.71 -38.01
C ARG A 319 -5.05 16.25 -36.57
N PRO A 320 -4.23 16.94 -35.75
CA PRO A 320 -4.21 16.69 -34.32
C PRO A 320 -5.61 16.78 -33.73
N ARG A 321 -5.93 15.86 -32.81
CA ARG A 321 -7.07 16.00 -31.90
C ARG A 321 -6.81 17.20 -30.96
N MET A 322 -7.84 17.72 -30.32
CA MET A 322 -7.75 18.96 -29.51
C MET A 322 -7.92 18.66 -28.02
N ARG A 323 -7.02 19.20 -27.17
CA ARG A 323 -7.20 19.20 -25.71
C ARG A 323 -8.19 20.29 -25.28
N GLY A 324 -8.81 20.07 -24.12
CA GLY A 324 -9.70 21.04 -23.47
C GLY A 324 -9.06 22.41 -23.24
N GLY A 325 -9.89 23.44 -23.07
CA GLY A 325 -9.43 24.80 -22.76
C GLY A 325 -9.26 25.05 -21.24
N GLN A 326 -9.26 26.33 -20.86
CA GLN A 326 -8.98 26.77 -19.49
C GLN A 326 -10.10 27.64 -18.91
N VAL A 327 -10.45 27.42 -17.65
CA VAL A 327 -11.40 28.26 -16.89
C VAL A 327 -10.77 28.64 -15.55
N ASP A 328 -10.64 29.94 -15.28
CA ASP A 328 -10.17 30.47 -14.00
C ASP A 328 -11.26 31.33 -13.35
N ILE A 329 -11.57 31.07 -12.08
CA ILE A 329 -12.60 31.79 -11.31
C ILE A 329 -11.98 32.24 -9.98
N THR A 330 -11.91 33.55 -9.73
CA THR A 330 -11.31 34.13 -8.52
C THR A 330 -12.19 35.22 -7.91
N GLY A 331 -12.09 35.38 -6.59
CA GLY A 331 -12.84 36.36 -5.80
C GLY A 331 -12.88 35.93 -4.34
N SER A 332 -13.12 36.87 -3.43
CA SER A 332 -13.16 36.62 -1.99
C SER A 332 -14.21 35.58 -1.56
N GLU A 333 -15.33 35.50 -2.28
CA GLU A 333 -16.39 34.50 -2.06
C GLU A 333 -16.89 33.97 -3.40
N ILE A 334 -16.98 32.66 -3.57
CA ILE A 334 -17.42 32.02 -4.82
C ILE A 334 -18.61 31.09 -4.54
N VAL A 335 -19.67 31.22 -5.34
CA VAL A 335 -20.88 30.39 -5.25
C VAL A 335 -21.22 29.80 -6.61
N LEU A 336 -21.32 28.48 -6.68
CA LEU A 336 -21.86 27.72 -7.81
C LEU A 336 -23.22 27.11 -7.40
N ASP A 337 -24.31 27.52 -8.07
CA ASP A 337 -25.69 27.07 -7.82
C ASP A 337 -26.33 26.59 -9.12
N GLY A 338 -26.30 25.28 -9.36
CA GLY A 338 -26.71 24.68 -10.63
C GLY A 338 -25.78 25.01 -11.81
N ALA A 339 -24.51 25.31 -11.55
CA ALA A 339 -23.59 25.72 -12.59
C ALA A 339 -23.16 24.55 -13.49
N SER A 340 -22.89 24.83 -14.78
CA SER A 340 -22.33 23.85 -15.71
C SER A 340 -20.99 24.37 -16.25
N LEU A 341 -19.90 23.76 -15.80
CA LEU A 341 -18.53 24.11 -16.21
C LEU A 341 -17.96 22.97 -17.05
N ASN A 342 -17.51 23.26 -18.27
CA ASN A 342 -17.05 22.21 -19.18
C ASN A 342 -15.82 22.62 -20.01
N ALA A 343 -14.72 21.92 -19.77
CA ALA A 343 -13.44 22.01 -20.48
C ALA A 343 -12.96 20.63 -20.99
N SER A 344 -13.87 19.70 -21.33
CA SER A 344 -13.51 18.40 -21.91
C SER A 344 -12.94 18.53 -23.34
N GLY A 345 -12.19 17.55 -23.84
CA GLY A 345 -11.57 17.60 -25.19
C GLY A 345 -11.28 16.24 -25.82
N ASP A 346 -11.22 16.19 -27.16
CA ASP A 346 -11.00 14.95 -27.93
C ASP A 346 -9.60 14.30 -27.73
N ALA A 347 -8.62 15.05 -27.20
CA ALA A 347 -7.21 14.65 -27.06
C ALA A 347 -6.68 14.68 -25.62
N GLY A 348 -7.60 14.65 -24.67
CA GLY A 348 -7.34 14.91 -23.26
C GLY A 348 -8.09 16.14 -22.75
N GLY A 349 -8.25 16.19 -21.44
CA GLY A 349 -8.98 17.24 -20.75
C GLY A 349 -8.32 18.62 -20.77
N GLY A 350 -9.06 19.58 -20.21
CA GLY A 350 -8.62 20.96 -19.97
C GLY A 350 -8.28 21.21 -18.49
N LEU A 351 -8.28 22.49 -18.12
CA LEU A 351 -8.00 22.96 -16.75
C LEU A 351 -9.16 23.83 -16.23
N ILE A 352 -9.61 23.58 -15.01
CA ILE A 352 -10.58 24.42 -14.29
C ILE A 352 -10.02 24.73 -12.89
N ARG A 353 -9.79 26.02 -12.59
CA ARG A 353 -9.33 26.51 -11.27
C ARG A 353 -10.36 27.44 -10.66
N ILE A 354 -10.76 27.18 -9.41
CA ILE A 354 -11.83 27.88 -8.72
C ILE A 354 -11.35 28.23 -7.30
N GLY A 355 -11.15 29.53 -7.04
CA GLY A 355 -10.78 30.02 -5.72
C GLY A 355 -9.31 29.83 -5.32
N GLY A 356 -8.43 29.40 -6.22
CA GLY A 356 -6.99 29.34 -5.98
C GLY A 356 -6.21 28.60 -7.07
N ASP A 357 -4.90 28.50 -6.86
CA ASP A 357 -4.01 27.55 -7.52
C ASP A 357 -3.91 26.25 -6.67
N PHE A 358 -3.27 25.21 -7.23
CA PHE A 358 -3.06 23.91 -6.55
C PHE A 358 -2.36 24.08 -5.19
N PHE A 359 -2.80 23.36 -4.15
CA PHE A 359 -2.31 23.47 -2.77
C PHE A 359 -2.41 24.90 -2.18
N GLY A 360 -3.23 25.76 -2.80
CA GLY A 360 -3.25 27.21 -2.51
C GLY A 360 -1.99 27.97 -2.94
N GLN A 361 -1.02 27.32 -3.61
CA GLN A 361 0.28 27.89 -3.95
C GLN A 361 0.31 28.46 -5.38
N GLY A 362 0.32 29.80 -5.51
CA GLY A 362 0.48 30.42 -6.82
C GLY A 362 0.25 31.92 -6.88
N GLU A 363 -0.20 32.39 -8.05
CA GLU A 363 -0.49 33.81 -8.33
C GLU A 363 -2.00 34.08 -8.46
N LEU A 364 -2.84 33.05 -8.56
CA LEU A 364 -4.29 33.22 -8.45
C LEU A 364 -4.69 33.68 -7.04
N GLN A 365 -5.61 34.63 -7.00
CA GLN A 365 -6.24 35.08 -5.76
C GLN A 365 -7.01 33.93 -5.10
N SER A 366 -6.63 33.59 -3.87
CA SER A 366 -7.38 32.68 -3.02
C SER A 366 -8.77 33.25 -2.69
N ALA A 367 -9.78 32.38 -2.73
CA ALA A 367 -11.08 32.66 -2.14
C ALA A 367 -10.97 32.52 -0.61
N GLN A 368 -11.73 33.30 0.14
CA GLN A 368 -11.91 33.04 1.57
C GLN A 368 -12.94 31.92 1.78
N THR A 369 -13.98 31.87 0.94
CA THR A 369 -15.00 30.80 1.00
C THR A 369 -15.47 30.39 -0.40
N LEU A 370 -15.71 29.10 -0.57
CA LEU A 370 -16.17 28.48 -1.81
C LEU A 370 -17.36 27.55 -1.51
N SER A 371 -18.49 27.76 -2.20
CA SER A 371 -19.70 26.93 -2.05
C SER A 371 -20.13 26.37 -3.40
N VAL A 372 -20.29 25.05 -3.48
CA VAL A 372 -20.70 24.31 -4.68
C VAL A 372 -21.83 23.35 -4.33
N ASP A 373 -22.98 23.53 -4.99
CA ASP A 373 -24.18 22.74 -4.71
C ASP A 373 -24.27 21.42 -5.49
N ALA A 374 -25.15 20.51 -5.06
CA ALA A 374 -25.38 19.20 -5.67
C ALA A 374 -26.12 19.22 -7.03
N LYS A 375 -26.32 20.40 -7.64
CA LYS A 375 -26.78 20.58 -9.02
C LYS A 375 -25.66 21.10 -9.94
N THR A 376 -24.46 21.35 -9.39
CA THR A 376 -23.33 21.85 -10.15
C THR A 376 -22.51 20.68 -10.73
N HIS A 377 -22.26 20.74 -12.03
CA HIS A 377 -21.49 19.74 -12.77
C HIS A 377 -20.24 20.37 -13.41
N ILE A 378 -19.08 19.77 -13.16
CA ILE A 378 -17.77 20.20 -13.65
C ILE A 378 -17.17 19.07 -14.49
N SER A 379 -16.88 19.30 -15.78
CA SER A 379 -16.34 18.26 -16.67
C SER A 379 -15.05 18.71 -17.35
N VAL A 380 -14.00 17.88 -17.24
CA VAL A 380 -12.69 18.03 -17.88
C VAL A 380 -12.28 16.74 -18.60
N ASP A 381 -13.23 15.92 -19.04
CA ASP A 381 -12.99 14.59 -19.62
C ASP A 381 -12.19 14.58 -20.94
N ALA A 382 -11.51 13.46 -21.20
CA ALA A 382 -11.04 13.09 -22.52
C ALA A 382 -12.14 12.36 -23.32
N LEU A 383 -12.52 12.89 -24.49
CA LEU A 383 -13.73 12.46 -25.22
C LEU A 383 -13.50 11.35 -26.25
N GLU A 384 -12.27 11.18 -26.76
CA GLU A 384 -11.88 10.05 -27.62
C GLU A 384 -10.62 9.36 -27.05
N ASP A 385 -9.56 10.13 -26.85
CA ASP A 385 -8.22 9.66 -26.50
C ASP A 385 -7.49 10.69 -25.63
N GLY A 386 -6.49 10.24 -24.88
CA GLY A 386 -5.70 11.08 -23.99
C GLY A 386 -6.27 11.16 -22.58
N ASP A 387 -5.51 11.83 -21.73
CA ASP A 387 -5.67 11.81 -20.27
C ASP A 387 -6.76 12.77 -19.80
N GLY A 388 -7.43 12.41 -18.70
CA GLY A 388 -8.38 13.31 -18.02
C GLY A 388 -7.74 14.64 -17.63
N GLY A 389 -8.54 15.70 -17.57
CA GLY A 389 -8.06 17.04 -17.27
C GLY A 389 -7.76 17.26 -15.79
N ARG A 390 -7.64 18.54 -15.40
CA ARG A 390 -7.41 18.92 -14.00
C ARG A 390 -8.45 19.90 -13.48
N VAL A 391 -8.86 19.69 -12.22
CA VAL A 391 -9.79 20.55 -11.48
C VAL A 391 -9.17 20.93 -10.14
N VAL A 392 -9.24 22.22 -9.77
CA VAL A 392 -8.87 22.73 -8.44
C VAL A 392 -10.02 23.55 -7.87
N LEU A 393 -10.45 23.22 -6.67
CA LEU A 393 -11.38 23.99 -5.84
C LEU A 393 -10.67 24.32 -4.51
N TRP A 394 -10.33 25.59 -4.30
CA TRP A 394 -9.60 26.05 -3.11
C TRP A 394 -10.35 27.17 -2.36
N SER A 395 -10.16 27.25 -1.04
CA SER A 395 -10.39 28.48 -0.26
C SER A 395 -9.66 28.49 1.08
N ASP A 396 -9.39 29.67 1.62
CA ASP A 396 -8.57 29.84 2.83
C ASP A 396 -9.31 29.57 4.15
N LEU A 397 -10.66 29.56 4.18
CA LEU A 397 -11.45 29.38 5.41
C LEU A 397 -12.51 28.26 5.32
N LEU A 398 -13.25 28.15 4.21
CA LEU A 398 -14.33 27.16 4.07
C LEU A 398 -14.63 26.82 2.60
N THR A 399 -14.28 25.59 2.19
CA THR A 399 -14.77 24.96 0.96
C THR A 399 -15.91 24.02 1.32
N ASN A 400 -17.11 24.28 0.80
CA ASN A 400 -18.30 23.43 0.97
C ASN A 400 -18.72 22.87 -0.41
N PHE A 401 -18.38 21.62 -0.68
CA PHE A 401 -18.56 20.97 -1.98
C PHE A 401 -19.54 19.80 -1.90
N ALA A 402 -20.57 19.82 -2.75
CA ALA A 402 -21.55 18.75 -2.93
C ALA A 402 -21.78 18.38 -4.40
N GLY A 403 -20.97 18.91 -5.33
CA GLY A 403 -21.18 18.80 -6.78
C GLY A 403 -20.64 17.50 -7.40
N GLU A 404 -20.81 17.39 -8.72
CA GLU A 404 -20.23 16.32 -9.55
C GLU A 404 -19.03 16.87 -10.34
N ILE A 405 -17.89 16.18 -10.25
CA ILE A 405 -16.72 16.37 -11.11
C ILE A 405 -16.54 15.14 -12.00
N SER A 406 -16.28 15.34 -13.29
CA SER A 406 -15.91 14.28 -14.23
C SER A 406 -14.58 14.64 -14.89
N ALA A 407 -13.57 13.80 -14.67
CA ALA A 407 -12.19 13.98 -15.11
C ALA A 407 -11.67 12.67 -15.75
N ARG A 408 -12.48 12.06 -16.62
CA ARG A 408 -12.26 10.70 -17.11
C ARG A 408 -11.20 10.61 -18.20
N GLY A 409 -10.48 9.49 -18.21
CA GLY A 409 -9.54 9.11 -19.27
C GLY A 409 -10.25 8.69 -20.56
N GLY A 410 -9.53 8.79 -21.68
CA GLY A 410 -10.11 8.66 -23.01
C GLY A 410 -10.68 7.27 -23.32
N ALA A 411 -11.80 7.25 -24.05
CA ALA A 411 -12.52 6.03 -24.41
C ALA A 411 -11.68 5.01 -25.21
N SER A 412 -10.60 5.44 -25.86
CA SER A 412 -9.68 4.59 -26.63
C SER A 412 -8.27 4.50 -26.06
N SER A 413 -7.84 5.48 -25.26
CA SER A 413 -6.48 5.57 -24.67
C SER A 413 -6.41 6.72 -23.65
N GLY A 414 -5.48 6.64 -22.70
CA GLY A 414 -5.16 7.71 -21.74
C GLY A 414 -5.74 7.49 -20.34
N ASP A 415 -5.04 8.04 -19.34
CA ASP A 415 -5.27 7.81 -17.92
C ASP A 415 -6.29 8.79 -17.33
N GLY A 416 -6.66 8.58 -16.06
CA GLY A 416 -7.56 9.44 -15.32
C GLY A 416 -6.99 10.84 -15.07
N GLY A 417 -7.89 11.81 -14.87
CA GLY A 417 -7.56 13.18 -14.52
C GLY A 417 -7.33 13.36 -13.02
N PHE A 418 -6.82 14.53 -12.64
CA PHE A 418 -6.52 14.87 -11.25
C PHE A 418 -7.51 15.93 -10.72
N VAL A 419 -8.05 15.71 -9.54
CA VAL A 419 -9.04 16.57 -8.91
C VAL A 419 -8.59 16.95 -7.51
N GLU A 420 -8.56 18.24 -7.20
CA GLU A 420 -8.29 18.80 -5.88
C GLU A 420 -9.53 19.54 -5.37
N VAL A 421 -10.01 19.20 -4.17
CA VAL A 421 -11.11 19.90 -3.50
C VAL A 421 -10.73 20.13 -2.04
N SER A 422 -10.16 21.31 -1.77
CA SER A 422 -9.34 21.57 -0.60
C SER A 422 -9.72 22.89 0.09
N SER A 423 -9.28 23.06 1.33
CA SER A 423 -9.38 24.35 2.03
C SER A 423 -8.39 24.42 3.18
N LYS A 424 -7.64 25.52 3.28
CA LYS A 424 -6.63 25.72 4.33
C LYS A 424 -7.15 25.52 5.77
N GLN A 425 -8.45 25.64 6.01
CA GLN A 425 -9.04 25.37 7.33
C GLN A 425 -10.13 24.30 7.26
N VAL A 426 -11.31 24.63 6.71
CA VAL A 426 -12.47 23.75 6.80
C VAL A 426 -12.91 23.28 5.41
N LEU A 427 -12.60 22.03 5.10
CA LEU A 427 -13.27 21.30 4.03
C LEU A 427 -14.58 20.70 4.53
N ARG A 428 -15.64 20.82 3.73
CA ARG A 428 -16.87 20.04 3.82
C ARG A 428 -17.12 19.40 2.47
N TYR A 429 -16.69 18.16 2.32
CA TYR A 429 -16.90 17.36 1.14
C TYR A 429 -18.19 16.55 1.29
N SER A 430 -18.93 16.37 0.19
CA SER A 430 -20.20 15.64 0.10
C SER A 430 -20.63 15.41 -1.36
N GLY A 431 -19.66 15.41 -2.29
CA GLY A 431 -19.88 15.28 -3.73
C GLY A 431 -19.14 14.09 -4.30
N ILE A 432 -19.01 14.03 -5.63
CA ILE A 432 -18.35 12.92 -6.33
C ILE A 432 -17.39 13.39 -7.43
N ALA A 433 -16.35 12.60 -7.68
CA ALA A 433 -15.41 12.79 -8.77
C ALA A 433 -15.23 11.48 -9.57
N ASP A 434 -15.67 11.42 -10.83
CA ASP A 434 -15.40 10.28 -11.74
C ASP A 434 -14.06 10.50 -12.45
N ARG A 435 -13.00 9.81 -11.99
CA ARG A 435 -11.66 9.86 -12.60
C ARG A 435 -11.32 8.61 -13.43
N ARG A 436 -12.29 7.74 -13.69
CA ARG A 436 -12.04 6.42 -14.28
C ARG A 436 -11.51 6.48 -15.71
N ALA A 437 -10.52 5.64 -16.02
CA ALA A 437 -9.96 5.44 -17.35
C ALA A 437 -10.34 4.05 -17.89
N PRO A 438 -10.98 3.93 -19.07
CA PRO A 438 -11.38 2.61 -19.60
C PRO A 438 -10.23 1.75 -20.14
N ASN A 439 -9.06 2.34 -20.42
CA ASN A 439 -7.88 1.66 -20.99
C ASN A 439 -6.55 2.22 -20.42
N GLY A 440 -6.57 2.70 -19.17
CA GLY A 440 -5.44 3.38 -18.52
C GLY A 440 -5.59 3.34 -17.00
N VAL A 441 -4.64 3.93 -16.27
CA VAL A 441 -4.68 4.06 -14.81
C VAL A 441 -5.81 5.02 -14.43
N TRP A 442 -6.52 4.75 -13.32
CA TRP A 442 -7.55 5.68 -12.82
C TRP A 442 -6.88 6.91 -12.20
N GLY A 443 -7.66 7.97 -11.98
CA GLY A 443 -7.12 9.27 -11.56
C GLY A 443 -7.45 9.65 -10.13
N THR A 444 -6.65 10.57 -9.59
CA THR A 444 -6.65 10.89 -8.16
C THR A 444 -7.66 11.97 -7.77
N LEU A 445 -8.27 11.81 -6.60
CA LEU A 445 -8.93 12.88 -5.84
C LEU A 445 -8.05 13.22 -4.63
N LEU A 446 -7.57 14.46 -4.54
CA LEU A 446 -6.89 15.01 -3.38
C LEU A 446 -7.88 15.83 -2.55
N LEU A 447 -7.97 15.52 -1.26
CA LEU A 447 -8.67 16.31 -0.25
C LEU A 447 -7.64 16.78 0.79
N ASP A 448 -7.32 18.08 0.77
CA ASP A 448 -6.29 18.71 1.60
C ASP A 448 -6.88 19.83 2.49
N PRO A 449 -7.15 19.53 3.77
CA PRO A 449 -7.42 20.51 4.82
C PRO A 449 -6.55 20.34 6.08
N GLU A 450 -6.53 21.36 6.96
CA GLU A 450 -5.75 21.40 8.21
C GLU A 450 -5.83 20.10 9.07
N ASN A 451 -7.02 19.48 9.12
CA ASN A 451 -7.25 18.19 9.76
C ASN A 451 -8.40 17.47 9.04
N ILE A 452 -8.34 16.14 8.96
CA ILE A 452 -9.40 15.30 8.37
C ILE A 452 -10.11 14.51 9.46
N THR A 453 -11.45 14.50 9.45
CA THR A 453 -12.24 13.64 10.33
C THR A 453 -13.44 13.03 9.59
N ILE A 454 -13.32 11.76 9.21
CA ILE A 454 -14.42 10.99 8.62
C ILE A 454 -15.27 10.40 9.74
N ASN A 455 -16.60 10.50 9.62
CA ASN A 455 -17.56 10.01 10.61
C ASN A 455 -18.69 9.24 9.89
N PRO A 456 -19.40 8.33 10.57
CA PRO A 456 -20.42 7.48 9.95
C PRO A 456 -21.59 8.25 9.31
N GLY A 457 -22.04 7.78 8.15
CA GLY A 457 -23.20 8.26 7.39
C GLY A 457 -22.98 9.45 6.43
N GLU A 458 -24.11 9.89 5.85
CA GLU A 458 -24.22 10.80 4.70
C GLU A 458 -23.16 11.92 4.64
N GLY A 459 -22.28 11.83 3.63
CA GLY A 459 -21.28 12.83 3.28
C GLY A 459 -19.89 12.61 3.89
N GLY A 460 -19.75 11.75 4.91
CA GLY A 460 -18.47 11.32 5.45
C GLY A 460 -18.06 9.95 4.89
N GLU A 461 -18.53 8.91 5.56
CA GLU A 461 -18.40 7.48 5.21
C GLU A 461 -18.84 7.20 3.76
N ASP A 462 -20.15 7.29 3.49
CA ASP A 462 -20.78 7.04 2.17
C ASP A 462 -20.07 7.77 1.01
N GLY A 463 -19.58 8.99 1.27
CA GLY A 463 -18.95 9.86 0.27
C GLY A 463 -17.51 9.46 -0.06
N LEU A 464 -16.76 8.88 0.89
CA LEU A 464 -15.43 8.35 0.63
C LEU A 464 -15.51 7.05 -0.17
N GLU A 465 -16.43 6.16 0.21
CA GLU A 465 -16.69 4.89 -0.49
C GLU A 465 -17.09 5.11 -1.95
N GLU A 466 -18.06 6.00 -2.23
CA GLU A 466 -18.47 6.30 -3.61
C GLU A 466 -17.33 6.93 -4.44
N ASN A 467 -16.39 7.64 -3.82
CA ASN A 467 -15.24 8.20 -4.52
C ASN A 467 -14.09 7.19 -4.76
N LEU A 468 -13.98 6.13 -3.94
CA LEU A 468 -13.04 5.02 -4.17
C LEU A 468 -13.50 4.13 -5.33
N GLU A 469 -14.80 3.89 -5.48
CA GLU A 469 -15.39 3.23 -6.67
C GLU A 469 -15.25 4.05 -7.98
N LEU A 470 -14.59 5.21 -7.92
CA LEU A 470 -14.39 6.16 -9.02
C LEU A 470 -12.92 6.59 -9.26
N GLY A 471 -11.96 6.10 -8.46
CA GLY A 471 -10.53 6.39 -8.58
C GLY A 471 -9.82 6.42 -7.22
N ASP A 472 -8.51 6.66 -7.24
CA ASP A 472 -7.66 6.72 -6.04
C ASP A 472 -7.91 7.99 -5.22
N VAL A 473 -7.97 7.88 -3.89
CA VAL A 473 -8.23 9.02 -2.99
C VAL A 473 -7.02 9.25 -2.08
N ILE A 474 -6.52 10.49 -2.08
CA ILE A 474 -5.50 10.96 -1.13
C ILE A 474 -6.17 11.90 -0.13
N LEU A 475 -6.05 11.55 1.14
CA LEU A 475 -6.43 12.35 2.30
C LEU A 475 -5.14 12.94 2.88
N ASP A 476 -4.92 14.24 2.68
CA ASP A 476 -3.67 14.94 2.97
C ASP A 476 -3.91 16.02 4.04
N THR A 477 -2.92 16.31 4.88
CA THR A 477 -2.92 17.43 5.83
C THR A 477 -1.59 18.20 5.87
N THR A 478 -0.66 17.90 4.95
CA THR A 478 0.72 18.41 4.98
C THR A 478 0.79 19.92 4.72
N SER A 479 1.56 20.65 5.56
CA SER A 479 1.56 22.12 5.48
C SER A 479 2.88 22.77 5.92
N ASP A 480 3.16 23.98 5.41
CA ASP A 480 4.25 24.84 5.89
C ASP A 480 4.00 25.42 7.31
N SER A 481 3.19 24.79 8.16
CA SER A 481 2.70 25.36 9.42
C SER A 481 2.68 24.38 10.59
N ASN A 482 2.98 24.89 11.79
CA ASN A 482 2.91 24.14 13.05
C ASN A 482 1.46 23.95 13.55
N GLU A 483 0.56 23.51 12.66
CA GLU A 483 -0.86 23.24 12.97
C GLU A 483 -1.02 21.75 13.37
N SER A 484 -2.24 21.23 13.52
CA SER A 484 -2.42 19.92 14.21
C SER A 484 -2.34 18.68 13.31
N GLY A 485 -2.41 18.81 11.99
CA GLY A 485 -1.98 17.77 11.03
C GLY A 485 -2.70 16.42 11.07
N ASN A 486 -3.80 16.28 11.81
CA ASN A 486 -4.31 14.95 12.17
C ASN A 486 -5.34 14.40 11.18
N ILE A 487 -5.28 13.08 10.95
CA ILE A 487 -6.30 12.32 10.22
C ILE A 487 -7.01 11.38 11.22
N THR A 488 -8.34 11.38 11.22
CA THR A 488 -9.14 10.53 12.11
C THR A 488 -10.32 9.89 11.38
N ILE A 489 -10.39 8.57 11.39
CA ILE A 489 -11.42 7.79 10.69
C ILE A 489 -12.30 7.09 11.74
N ASN A 490 -13.48 7.66 12.01
CA ASN A 490 -14.46 7.14 12.98
C ASN A 490 -15.54 6.25 12.33
N ALA A 491 -15.36 5.92 11.05
CA ALA A 491 -16.27 5.19 10.19
C ALA A 491 -15.63 3.87 9.72
N ASN A 492 -16.45 2.91 9.31
CA ASN A 492 -15.95 1.77 8.55
C ASN A 492 -15.91 2.20 7.08
N ILE A 493 -14.87 1.86 6.33
CA ILE A 493 -14.76 2.18 4.90
C ILE A 493 -14.71 0.85 4.11
N ASP A 494 -15.80 0.53 3.43
CA ASP A 494 -15.99 -0.65 2.58
C ASP A 494 -15.88 -0.25 1.08
N TRP A 495 -14.95 -0.84 0.31
CA TRP A 495 -14.89 -0.66 -1.16
C TRP A 495 -14.47 -1.94 -1.90
N SER A 496 -14.71 -1.98 -3.21
CA SER A 496 -14.48 -3.17 -4.04
C SER A 496 -13.60 -2.94 -5.28
N ALA A 497 -13.40 -1.69 -5.69
CA ALA A 497 -12.51 -1.32 -6.78
C ALA A 497 -11.01 -1.57 -6.46
N GLU A 498 -10.23 -1.87 -7.49
CA GLU A 498 -8.75 -1.92 -7.47
C GLU A 498 -8.19 -0.48 -7.43
N THR A 499 -8.37 0.20 -6.29
CA THR A 499 -8.04 1.62 -6.09
C THR A 499 -7.35 1.85 -4.75
N GLU A 500 -6.55 2.91 -4.68
CA GLU A 500 -5.78 3.30 -3.51
C GLU A 500 -6.53 4.27 -2.59
N LEU A 501 -6.45 4.02 -1.28
CA LEU A 501 -6.78 4.99 -0.24
C LEU A 501 -5.50 5.36 0.51
N ALA A 502 -4.96 6.54 0.22
CA ALA A 502 -3.77 7.07 0.88
C ALA A 502 -4.15 8.10 1.96
N PHE A 503 -3.47 8.01 3.10
CA PHE A 503 -3.55 8.96 4.20
C PHE A 503 -2.15 9.54 4.43
N VAL A 504 -2.01 10.87 4.35
CA VAL A 504 -0.73 11.59 4.47
C VAL A 504 -0.87 12.66 5.54
N ALA A 505 -0.28 12.43 6.71
CA ALA A 505 -0.50 13.24 7.92
C ALA A 505 0.74 14.01 8.38
N ASP A 506 0.59 15.32 8.61
CA ASP A 506 1.62 16.18 9.22
C ASP A 506 1.84 15.87 10.73
N ASN A 507 0.92 15.11 11.34
CA ASN A 507 1.05 14.57 12.69
C ASN A 507 0.51 13.11 12.76
N ASP A 508 -0.58 12.83 13.46
CA ASP A 508 -1.03 11.46 13.78
C ASP A 508 -2.16 10.97 12.86
N ILE A 509 -2.22 9.64 12.64
CA ILE A 509 -3.35 8.96 11.99
C ILE A 509 -4.07 8.07 13.02
N LEU A 510 -5.39 8.22 13.15
CA LEU A 510 -6.23 7.45 14.07
C LEU A 510 -7.33 6.69 13.32
N LEU A 511 -7.19 5.38 13.16
CA LEU A 511 -8.17 4.50 12.52
C LEU A 511 -9.07 3.83 13.58
N ASN A 512 -10.19 4.48 13.91
CA ASN A 512 -11.16 4.01 14.90
C ASN A 512 -12.21 3.02 14.33
N GLY A 513 -12.41 2.99 13.01
CA GLY A 513 -13.23 2.01 12.29
C GLY A 513 -12.41 1.12 11.34
N SER A 514 -13.06 0.14 10.71
CA SER A 514 -12.38 -0.83 9.83
C SER A 514 -12.12 -0.28 8.42
N LEU A 515 -11.03 -0.73 7.78
CA LEU A 515 -10.81 -0.55 6.34
C LEU A 515 -10.97 -1.89 5.63
N ASN A 516 -11.84 -1.97 4.63
CA ASN A 516 -12.15 -3.21 3.91
C ASN A 516 -12.21 -2.95 2.40
N GLY A 517 -11.04 -2.96 1.76
CA GLY A 517 -10.84 -2.79 0.33
C GLY A 517 -10.02 -3.95 -0.25
N PRO A 518 -10.55 -5.20 -0.27
CA PRO A 518 -9.76 -6.42 -0.49
C PRO A 518 -9.03 -6.51 -1.84
N ASN A 519 -9.38 -5.66 -2.82
CA ASN A 519 -8.70 -5.58 -4.12
C ASN A 519 -7.78 -4.35 -4.24
N GLY A 520 -7.88 -3.38 -3.33
CA GLY A 520 -7.17 -2.10 -3.36
C GLY A 520 -5.93 -2.04 -2.46
N SER A 521 -5.27 -0.87 -2.46
CA SER A 521 -4.16 -0.55 -1.56
C SER A 521 -4.59 0.46 -0.49
N VAL A 522 -3.94 0.37 0.68
CA VAL A 522 -3.94 1.42 1.70
C VAL A 522 -2.52 1.84 1.98
N VAL A 523 -2.28 3.16 1.98
CA VAL A 523 -1.01 3.78 2.33
C VAL A 523 -1.23 4.67 3.54
N LEU A 524 -0.47 4.46 4.60
CA LEU A 524 -0.55 5.24 5.85
C LEU A 524 0.82 5.90 6.09
N ASP A 525 0.94 7.18 5.77
CA ASP A 525 2.17 7.98 5.90
C ASP A 525 1.94 9.12 6.90
N ALA A 526 2.76 9.16 7.96
CA ALA A 526 2.59 10.07 9.09
C ALA A 526 3.94 10.59 9.58
N ILE A 527 4.02 11.88 9.90
CA ILE A 527 5.19 12.45 10.61
C ILE A 527 5.14 12.10 12.11
N GLY A 528 3.95 11.90 12.66
CA GLY A 528 3.68 11.43 14.02
C GLY A 528 3.45 9.91 14.10
N ASP A 529 2.51 9.49 14.94
CA ASP A 529 2.21 8.09 15.21
C ASP A 529 0.94 7.60 14.48
N ILE A 530 0.91 6.32 14.12
CA ILE A 530 -0.25 5.65 13.51
C ILE A 530 -0.91 4.75 14.56
N PHE A 531 -2.14 5.08 14.93
CA PHE A 531 -2.96 4.32 15.87
C PHE A 531 -4.03 3.51 15.13
N LEU A 532 -3.98 2.19 15.27
CA LEU A 532 -4.99 1.28 14.71
C LEU A 532 -5.89 0.79 15.85
N TYR A 533 -7.21 0.90 15.66
CA TYR A 533 -8.24 0.35 16.54
C TYR A 533 -9.31 -0.48 15.79
N GLY A 534 -9.35 -0.39 14.46
CA GLY A 534 -10.20 -1.19 13.58
C GLY A 534 -9.40 -2.20 12.76
N PRO A 535 -10.03 -3.32 12.31
CA PRO A 535 -9.38 -4.28 11.44
C PRO A 535 -9.18 -3.74 10.01
N ILE A 536 -8.13 -4.21 9.34
CA ILE A 536 -7.78 -3.84 7.97
C ILE A 536 -7.78 -5.10 7.09
N THR A 537 -8.48 -5.04 5.95
CA THR A 537 -8.47 -6.06 4.90
C THR A 537 -8.31 -5.38 3.54
N THR A 538 -7.14 -5.55 2.92
CA THR A 538 -6.76 -4.95 1.63
C THR A 538 -5.90 -5.90 0.82
N ASN A 539 -5.60 -5.60 -0.45
CA ASN A 539 -4.57 -6.36 -1.17
C ASN A 539 -3.16 -5.96 -0.71
N THR A 540 -2.91 -4.65 -0.61
CA THR A 540 -1.62 -4.09 -0.14
C THR A 540 -1.86 -3.13 1.03
N LEU A 541 -0.97 -3.14 2.00
CA LEU A 541 -0.95 -2.22 3.14
C LEU A 541 0.48 -1.78 3.43
N SER A 542 0.75 -0.47 3.38
CA SER A 542 2.05 0.12 3.66
C SER A 542 2.01 1.19 4.75
N PHE A 543 3.08 1.29 5.53
CA PHE A 543 3.23 2.22 6.65
C PHE A 543 4.53 3.03 6.57
N SER A 544 4.44 4.29 7.01
CA SER A 544 5.55 5.21 7.24
C SER A 544 5.17 6.08 8.45
N ALA A 545 5.93 6.03 9.56
CA ALA A 545 5.57 6.70 10.81
C ALA A 545 6.75 6.93 11.76
N GLY A 546 6.53 7.65 12.86
CA GLY A 546 7.35 7.55 14.07
C GLY A 546 7.15 6.21 14.79
N SER A 547 5.90 5.79 15.01
CA SER A 547 5.53 4.47 15.51
C SER A 547 4.17 4.01 14.99
N ILE A 548 4.02 2.70 14.78
CA ILE A 548 2.76 2.06 14.41
C ILE A 548 2.27 1.25 15.61
N ILE A 549 1.10 1.61 16.13
CA ILE A 549 0.58 1.15 17.42
C ILE A 549 -0.82 0.54 17.21
N PRO A 550 -0.91 -0.77 16.92
CA PRO A 550 -2.19 -1.46 16.79
C PRO A 550 -2.70 -1.95 18.14
N ASP A 551 -4.03 -1.94 18.30
CA ASP A 551 -4.69 -2.44 19.49
C ASP A 551 -5.04 -3.95 19.42
N ALA A 552 -5.88 -4.41 20.36
CA ALA A 552 -6.35 -5.79 20.44
C ALA A 552 -7.52 -6.14 19.49
N ASN A 553 -8.08 -5.17 18.75
CA ASN A 553 -9.14 -5.35 17.76
C ASN A 553 -8.60 -5.24 16.31
N SER A 554 -7.42 -4.66 16.15
CA SER A 554 -6.72 -4.38 14.89
C SER A 554 -6.19 -5.64 14.21
N ALA A 555 -7.11 -6.45 13.67
CA ALA A 555 -6.77 -7.60 12.84
C ALA A 555 -6.32 -7.16 11.44
N ILE A 556 -5.24 -7.75 10.92
CA ILE A 556 -4.68 -7.47 9.61
C ILE A 556 -4.85 -8.70 8.71
N ASN A 557 -5.31 -8.50 7.48
CA ASN A 557 -5.51 -9.56 6.49
C ASN A 557 -5.22 -9.03 5.08
N VAL A 558 -4.00 -9.26 4.58
CA VAL A 558 -3.50 -8.67 3.34
C VAL A 558 -2.68 -9.64 2.49
N SER A 559 -2.48 -9.32 1.21
CA SER A 559 -1.47 -10.01 0.39
C SER A 559 -0.07 -9.49 0.72
N ASN A 560 0.09 -8.17 0.73
CA ASN A 560 1.38 -7.50 0.88
C ASN A 560 1.34 -6.53 2.08
N PHE A 561 2.35 -6.61 2.94
CA PHE A 561 2.52 -5.80 4.16
C PHE A 561 3.93 -5.21 4.20
N SER A 562 4.03 -3.88 4.29
CA SER A 562 5.34 -3.21 4.37
C SER A 562 5.36 -2.04 5.34
N ILE A 563 6.53 -1.80 5.94
CA ILE A 563 6.84 -0.64 6.79
C ILE A 563 8.13 -0.04 6.25
N SER A 564 8.07 1.17 5.69
CA SER A 564 9.24 1.87 5.15
C SER A 564 9.96 2.75 6.17
N ASP A 565 9.26 3.21 7.20
CA ASP A 565 9.84 3.84 8.40
C ASP A 565 8.91 3.62 9.61
N GLY A 566 9.49 3.68 10.81
CA GLY A 566 8.76 3.55 12.09
C GLY A 566 8.79 2.17 12.75
N ASP A 567 8.55 2.16 14.05
CA ASP A 567 8.53 0.94 14.88
C ASP A 567 7.09 0.38 15.00
N TRP A 568 6.88 -0.89 14.64
CA TRP A 568 5.64 -1.60 14.92
C TRP A 568 5.66 -2.18 16.34
N ILE A 569 4.73 -1.72 17.19
CA ILE A 569 4.68 -2.07 18.61
C ILE A 569 3.30 -2.63 18.97
N GLN A 570 3.16 -3.94 18.94
CA GLN A 570 1.91 -4.66 19.27
C GLN A 570 2.15 -5.63 20.44
N ILE A 571 1.74 -5.22 21.65
CA ILE A 571 1.91 -5.99 22.89
C ILE A 571 0.55 -6.15 23.58
N ASN A 572 -0.19 -7.21 23.25
CA ASN A 572 -1.60 -7.40 23.65
C ASN A 572 -1.91 -8.88 23.94
N ASP A 573 -2.65 -9.17 25.02
CA ASP A 573 -3.18 -10.51 25.30
C ASP A 573 -4.73 -10.51 25.33
N PRO A 574 -5.42 -11.17 24.37
CA PRO A 574 -4.87 -11.85 23.19
C PRO A 574 -4.36 -10.85 22.12
N LEU A 575 -3.51 -11.35 21.22
CA LEU A 575 -3.21 -10.67 19.95
C LEU A 575 -4.38 -10.84 18.97
N PRO A 576 -4.71 -9.83 18.14
CA PRO A 576 -5.67 -9.98 17.06
C PRO A 576 -5.08 -10.82 15.91
N THR A 577 -5.95 -11.34 15.04
CA THR A 577 -5.56 -12.09 13.84
C THR A 577 -4.65 -11.26 12.93
N PHE A 578 -3.57 -11.86 12.45
CA PHE A 578 -2.64 -11.25 11.50
C PHE A 578 -2.38 -12.27 10.39
N VAL A 579 -2.62 -11.88 9.14
CA VAL A 579 -2.50 -12.73 7.95
C VAL A 579 -1.84 -11.91 6.84
N VAL A 580 -0.71 -12.41 6.34
CA VAL A 580 -0.02 -11.88 5.15
C VAL A 580 0.30 -13.05 4.22
N THR A 581 -0.19 -13.01 2.98
CA THR A 581 -0.16 -14.18 2.07
C THR A 581 0.84 -14.09 0.92
N SER A 582 1.63 -13.01 0.81
CA SER A 582 2.64 -12.84 -0.26
C SER A 582 3.90 -12.11 0.22
N GLU A 583 3.83 -10.87 0.70
CA GLU A 583 5.03 -10.08 1.04
C GLU A 583 5.01 -9.58 2.49
N PHE A 584 5.95 -10.04 3.34
CA PHE A 584 6.09 -9.65 4.76
C PHE A 584 7.57 -9.40 5.17
N ASP A 585 8.26 -8.42 4.57
CA ASP A 585 9.73 -8.28 4.70
C ASP A 585 10.20 -7.65 6.02
N ALA A 586 10.18 -8.46 7.09
CA ALA A 586 10.63 -8.05 8.42
C ALA A 586 12.14 -7.69 8.54
N VAL A 587 12.96 -7.92 7.50
CA VAL A 587 14.35 -7.44 7.45
C VAL A 587 14.42 -5.99 6.97
N SER A 588 13.47 -5.55 6.14
CA SER A 588 13.41 -4.18 5.61
C SER A 588 12.69 -3.17 6.53
N PHE A 589 11.96 -3.63 7.56
CA PHE A 589 11.29 -2.74 8.53
C PHE A 589 12.29 -2.16 9.55
N ASN A 590 12.01 -1.00 10.16
CA ASN A 590 12.89 -0.44 11.20
C ASN A 590 12.85 -1.26 12.51
N SER A 591 11.66 -1.66 12.98
CA SER A 591 11.51 -2.68 14.02
C SER A 591 10.10 -3.27 14.04
N PHE A 592 9.98 -4.56 14.36
CA PHE A 592 8.69 -5.27 14.41
C PHE A 592 8.56 -6.11 15.70
N VAL A 593 7.84 -5.56 16.68
CA VAL A 593 7.51 -6.25 17.95
C VAL A 593 6.04 -6.65 17.94
N ARG A 594 5.79 -7.97 17.89
CA ARG A 594 4.46 -8.55 18.06
C ARG A 594 4.52 -9.67 19.10
N ALA A 595 3.94 -9.43 20.27
CA ALA A 595 3.99 -10.33 21.43
C ALA A 595 2.73 -10.23 22.30
N ARG A 596 2.46 -11.24 23.13
CA ARG A 596 1.34 -11.20 24.10
C ARG A 596 1.68 -10.39 25.35
N SER A 597 2.94 -10.40 25.75
CA SER A 597 3.49 -9.59 26.85
C SER A 597 5.03 -9.55 26.77
N GLY A 598 5.68 -8.88 27.72
CA GLY A 598 7.14 -8.73 27.80
C GLY A 598 7.65 -7.36 27.35
N ASN A 599 8.96 -7.15 27.50
CA ASN A 599 9.70 -5.98 26.98
C ASN A 599 11.07 -6.36 26.39
N GLY A 600 11.31 -7.66 26.14
CA GLY A 600 12.56 -8.19 25.60
C GLY A 600 13.74 -8.22 26.58
N GLU A 601 13.57 -7.81 27.85
CA GLU A 601 14.60 -7.96 28.88
C GLU A 601 14.65 -9.42 29.41
N LEU A 602 15.82 -9.88 29.86
CA LEU A 602 16.00 -11.26 30.37
C LEU A 602 15.06 -11.63 31.54
N ALA A 603 14.63 -10.63 32.31
CA ALA A 603 13.69 -10.83 33.43
C ALA A 603 12.20 -10.75 33.02
N ASN A 604 11.91 -10.38 31.78
CA ASN A 604 10.57 -10.13 31.24
C ASN A 604 10.56 -10.30 29.70
N PRO A 605 10.90 -11.50 29.19
CA PRO A 605 11.07 -11.76 27.76
C PRO A 605 9.77 -11.52 26.98
N TYR A 606 9.89 -11.23 25.68
CA TYR A 606 8.74 -11.16 24.78
C TYR A 606 8.08 -12.54 24.65
N ILE A 607 6.79 -12.60 24.95
CA ILE A 607 6.00 -13.83 24.92
C ILE A 607 5.34 -13.98 23.55
N LEU A 608 5.88 -14.87 22.73
CA LEU A 608 5.44 -15.10 21.35
C LEU A 608 4.32 -16.15 21.28
N SER A 609 3.51 -16.04 20.23
CA SER A 609 2.35 -16.93 19.99
C SER A 609 2.00 -17.17 18.51
N ASP A 610 2.70 -16.52 17.57
CA ASP A 610 2.53 -16.73 16.14
C ASP A 610 3.86 -16.50 15.38
N ILE A 611 3.88 -16.94 14.12
CA ILE A 611 5.08 -16.89 13.26
C ILE A 611 5.49 -15.46 12.89
N TYR A 612 4.59 -14.48 12.93
CA TYR A 612 4.93 -13.07 12.65
C TYR A 612 5.74 -12.46 13.80
N GLY A 613 5.39 -12.78 15.05
CA GLY A 613 6.21 -12.43 16.23
C GLY A 613 7.59 -13.10 16.22
N VAL A 614 7.68 -14.35 15.74
CA VAL A 614 8.96 -15.06 15.56
C VAL A 614 9.78 -14.46 14.41
N GLN A 615 9.15 -14.16 13.27
CA GLN A 615 9.84 -13.54 12.14
C GLN A 615 10.35 -12.13 12.48
N GLY A 616 9.61 -11.37 13.30
CA GLY A 616 10.02 -10.06 13.82
C GLY A 616 11.34 -10.05 14.60
N MET A 617 11.81 -11.20 15.11
CA MET A 617 13.12 -11.35 15.73
C MET A 617 14.29 -11.00 14.79
N THR A 618 14.08 -11.01 13.47
CA THR A 618 15.10 -10.61 12.48
C THR A 618 15.20 -9.09 12.28
N SER A 619 14.23 -8.31 12.77
CA SER A 619 14.19 -6.87 12.54
C SER A 619 15.26 -6.11 13.36
N PRO A 620 15.68 -4.91 12.92
CA PRO A 620 16.72 -4.16 13.60
C PRO A 620 16.42 -3.92 15.09
N GLY A 621 17.43 -4.10 15.93
CA GLY A 621 17.33 -3.95 17.38
C GLY A 621 16.66 -5.12 18.13
N GLN A 622 16.22 -6.19 17.46
CA GLN A 622 15.54 -7.33 18.10
C GLN A 622 16.45 -8.55 18.35
N THR A 623 17.59 -8.66 17.66
CA THR A 623 18.46 -9.87 17.71
C THR A 623 19.22 -10.10 19.03
N ASP A 624 19.28 -9.11 19.93
CA ASP A 624 19.86 -9.21 21.28
C ASP A 624 18.80 -9.41 22.40
N LYS A 625 17.51 -9.48 22.04
CA LYS A 625 16.40 -9.55 23.00
C LYS A 625 16.08 -10.98 23.45
N HIS A 626 15.30 -11.06 24.52
CA HIS A 626 14.90 -12.32 25.15
C HIS A 626 13.45 -12.64 24.82
N TYR A 627 13.19 -13.89 24.45
CA TYR A 627 11.93 -14.41 23.93
C TYR A 627 11.53 -15.73 24.60
N ALA A 628 10.23 -15.98 24.70
CA ALA A 628 9.69 -17.28 25.09
C ALA A 628 8.40 -17.61 24.33
N LEU A 629 8.16 -18.88 24.00
CA LEU A 629 6.91 -19.31 23.36
C LEU A 629 5.80 -19.56 24.40
N SER A 630 4.53 -19.33 24.01
CA SER A 630 3.35 -19.54 24.87
C SER A 630 2.30 -20.52 24.34
N ASN A 631 2.53 -21.08 23.15
CA ASN A 631 1.71 -22.09 22.48
C ASN A 631 2.51 -22.69 21.31
N ASP A 632 2.04 -23.81 20.76
CA ASP A 632 2.51 -24.29 19.45
C ASP A 632 2.14 -23.28 18.34
N ILE A 633 3.02 -23.12 17.35
CA ILE A 633 2.92 -22.15 16.26
C ILE A 633 2.92 -22.90 14.92
N ASP A 634 1.91 -22.64 14.07
CA ASP A 634 1.94 -23.08 12.68
C ASP A 634 2.65 -22.02 11.82
N ALA A 635 3.77 -22.40 11.21
CA ALA A 635 4.54 -21.59 10.29
C ALA A 635 4.21 -21.86 8.81
N GLY A 636 3.22 -22.70 8.49
CA GLY A 636 2.90 -23.08 7.10
C GLY A 636 2.53 -21.91 6.17
N VAL A 637 2.23 -20.72 6.72
CA VAL A 637 2.07 -19.49 5.91
C VAL A 637 3.37 -19.00 5.26
N THR A 638 4.56 -19.39 5.76
CA THR A 638 5.82 -18.93 5.16
C THR A 638 6.05 -19.52 3.77
N GLU A 639 5.45 -20.66 3.43
CA GLU A 639 5.47 -21.21 2.06
C GLU A 639 4.93 -20.22 1.00
N GLY A 640 4.04 -19.30 1.40
CA GLY A 640 3.52 -18.23 0.53
C GLY A 640 4.33 -16.94 0.53
N TRP A 641 5.35 -16.79 1.37
CA TRP A 641 6.10 -15.53 1.52
C TRP A 641 7.20 -15.38 0.46
N THR A 642 7.31 -14.19 -0.13
CA THR A 642 8.25 -13.87 -1.23
C THR A 642 8.97 -12.54 -1.00
N TYR A 643 10.27 -12.49 -1.26
CA TYR A 643 11.14 -11.32 -1.09
C TYR A 643 12.07 -11.11 -2.29
N GLY A 644 11.52 -10.56 -3.37
CA GLY A 644 12.22 -10.34 -4.65
C GLY A 644 12.57 -11.63 -5.39
N SER A 645 13.53 -12.39 -4.86
CA SER A 645 13.79 -13.79 -5.27
C SER A 645 14.31 -14.67 -4.13
N ARG A 646 13.90 -14.39 -2.88
CA ARG A 646 13.83 -15.37 -1.78
C ARG A 646 12.36 -15.77 -1.57
N GLU A 647 12.14 -16.94 -1.01
CA GLU A 647 10.81 -17.47 -0.67
C GLU A 647 10.89 -18.11 0.73
N GLY A 648 9.81 -18.12 1.52
CA GLY A 648 9.84 -18.70 2.86
C GLY A 648 10.06 -17.70 4.01
N PHE A 649 10.50 -18.23 5.14
CA PHE A 649 10.94 -17.50 6.33
C PHE A 649 12.32 -16.86 6.09
N LEU A 650 12.57 -15.67 6.61
CA LEU A 650 13.89 -15.01 6.59
C LEU A 650 14.70 -15.43 7.83
N PRO A 651 15.82 -16.16 7.68
CA PRO A 651 16.60 -16.66 8.81
C PRO A 651 17.08 -15.55 9.75
N ILE A 652 16.90 -15.73 11.06
CA ILE A 652 17.25 -14.71 12.06
C ILE A 652 18.77 -14.55 12.12
N TRP A 653 19.27 -13.37 11.77
CA TRP A 653 20.70 -13.09 11.65
C TRP A 653 21.39 -12.77 12.98
N ALA A 654 22.58 -13.35 13.20
CA ALA A 654 23.48 -13.08 14.32
C ALA A 654 22.80 -13.00 15.72
N PHE A 655 21.91 -13.95 16.02
CA PHE A 655 21.10 -13.94 17.24
C PHE A 655 21.93 -14.05 18.51
N ALA A 656 21.88 -13.01 19.35
CA ALA A 656 22.72 -12.86 20.53
C ALA A 656 21.95 -12.94 21.87
N GLY A 657 20.62 -13.01 21.82
CA GLY A 657 19.71 -13.07 22.97
C GLY A 657 19.35 -14.50 23.42
N SER A 658 18.09 -14.72 23.79
CA SER A 658 17.60 -16.06 24.19
C SER A 658 16.22 -16.38 23.63
N LEU A 659 16.03 -17.61 23.14
CA LEU A 659 14.71 -18.17 22.83
C LEU A 659 14.44 -19.39 23.72
N GLU A 660 13.42 -19.27 24.56
CA GLU A 660 12.93 -20.34 25.44
C GLU A 660 11.64 -20.95 24.86
N GLY A 661 11.74 -22.18 24.34
CA GLY A 661 10.64 -22.87 23.70
C GLY A 661 9.54 -23.35 24.65
N ASN A 662 9.81 -23.48 25.96
CA ASN A 662 8.88 -24.03 26.96
C ASN A 662 8.27 -25.41 26.57
N GLY A 663 8.94 -26.18 25.70
CA GLY A 663 8.46 -27.45 25.16
C GLY A 663 7.50 -27.33 23.96
N TYR A 664 7.12 -26.11 23.54
CA TYR A 664 6.22 -25.89 22.40
C TYR A 664 6.89 -26.15 21.04
N THR A 665 6.04 -26.34 20.03
CA THR A 665 6.41 -26.72 18.66
C THR A 665 6.18 -25.57 17.69
N ILE A 666 7.13 -25.33 16.79
CA ILE A 666 6.88 -24.59 15.54
C ILE A 666 6.81 -25.62 14.40
N SER A 667 5.66 -25.74 13.74
CA SER A 667 5.44 -26.72 12.67
C SER A 667 5.45 -26.07 11.28
N ASN A 668 5.82 -26.84 10.25
CA ASN A 668 5.69 -26.46 8.83
C ASN A 668 6.54 -25.24 8.40
N LEU A 669 7.69 -25.02 9.06
CA LEU A 669 8.59 -23.91 8.72
C LEU A 669 9.27 -24.14 7.36
N TYR A 670 9.01 -23.26 6.39
CA TYR A 670 9.60 -23.29 5.04
C TYR A 670 10.57 -22.13 4.81
N SER A 671 11.74 -22.37 4.19
CA SER A 671 12.77 -21.35 3.91
C SER A 671 13.62 -21.69 2.67
N LEU A 672 13.62 -20.82 1.63
CA LEU A 672 14.52 -20.89 0.47
C LEU A 672 15.57 -19.76 0.46
N PRO A 673 16.83 -20.05 0.05
CA PRO A 673 17.87 -19.05 -0.15
C PRO A 673 17.62 -18.25 -1.44
N PHE A 674 18.35 -17.14 -1.61
CA PHE A 674 18.20 -16.27 -2.77
C PHE A 674 18.42 -17.05 -4.08
N ASN A 675 17.44 -16.97 -5.00
CA ASN A 675 17.33 -17.67 -6.28
C ASN A 675 17.48 -19.22 -6.27
N GLY A 676 17.52 -19.85 -5.10
CA GLY A 676 17.83 -21.27 -4.97
C GLY A 676 19.28 -21.65 -5.28
N LYS A 677 20.20 -20.68 -5.38
CA LYS A 677 21.64 -20.89 -5.60
C LYS A 677 22.48 -19.79 -4.94
N GLY A 678 23.38 -20.17 -4.03
CA GLY A 678 24.37 -19.25 -3.46
C GLY A 678 24.77 -19.57 -2.02
N VAL A 679 25.78 -18.85 -1.53
CA VAL A 679 26.41 -19.04 -0.20
C VAL A 679 25.61 -18.50 0.99
N ASP A 680 24.28 -18.38 0.85
CA ASP A 680 23.38 -18.04 1.95
C ASP A 680 23.27 -19.23 2.93
N GLN A 681 23.20 -18.95 4.24
CA GLN A 681 23.00 -19.99 5.25
C GLN A 681 21.49 -20.29 5.44
N GLY A 682 21.15 -21.55 5.70
CA GLY A 682 19.77 -22.01 5.85
C GLY A 682 19.41 -22.47 7.26
N GLY A 683 18.29 -21.99 7.80
CA GLY A 683 17.74 -22.40 9.10
C GLY A 683 16.71 -21.41 9.64
N MET A 684 16.09 -21.71 10.78
CA MET A 684 15.34 -20.70 11.54
C MET A 684 16.24 -19.51 11.96
N PHE A 685 17.50 -19.81 12.28
CA PHE A 685 18.57 -18.83 12.46
C PHE A 685 19.57 -18.94 11.31
N ASP A 686 20.12 -17.82 10.84
CA ASP A 686 21.37 -17.86 10.06
C ASP A 686 22.50 -18.26 11.02
N THR A 687 22.70 -17.47 12.07
CA THR A 687 23.75 -17.71 13.07
C THR A 687 23.23 -17.46 14.48
N ILE A 688 23.34 -18.48 15.35
CA ILE A 688 23.25 -18.32 16.81
C ILE A 688 24.63 -17.86 17.30
N TRP A 689 24.71 -16.64 17.83
CA TRP A 689 25.97 -15.98 18.21
C TRP A 689 26.50 -16.47 19.58
N TRP A 690 27.69 -16.04 19.99
CA TRP A 690 28.36 -16.57 21.20
C TRP A 690 27.65 -16.30 22.55
N THR A 691 26.69 -15.38 22.61
CA THR A 691 25.75 -15.21 23.76
C THR A 691 24.37 -15.77 23.49
N GLY A 692 24.08 -16.16 22.24
CA GLY A 692 22.83 -16.72 21.80
C GLY A 692 22.52 -18.03 22.51
N THR A 693 21.27 -18.18 22.94
CA THR A 693 20.77 -19.40 23.60
C THR A 693 19.44 -19.81 22.99
N VAL A 694 19.30 -21.08 22.62
CA VAL A 694 18.01 -21.67 22.21
C VAL A 694 17.75 -22.92 23.03
N ARG A 695 16.59 -22.99 23.66
CA ARG A 695 16.27 -23.99 24.70
C ARG A 695 14.88 -24.58 24.52
N ASN A 696 14.73 -25.87 24.88
CA ASN A 696 13.44 -26.57 25.04
C ASN A 696 12.46 -26.37 23.86
N LEU A 697 12.96 -26.39 22.62
CA LEU A 697 12.20 -26.06 21.42
C LEU A 697 11.95 -27.31 20.56
N ARG A 698 10.76 -27.43 19.99
CA ARG A 698 10.45 -28.42 18.96
C ARG A 698 10.25 -27.72 17.61
N LEU A 699 10.89 -28.21 16.55
CA LEU A 699 10.61 -27.85 15.15
C LEU A 699 10.15 -29.12 14.43
N SER A 700 9.02 -29.09 13.72
CA SER A 700 8.46 -30.30 13.08
C SER A 700 7.96 -30.05 11.66
N ASN A 701 8.10 -31.07 10.80
CA ASN A 701 7.79 -30.97 9.37
C ASN A 701 8.37 -29.70 8.70
N ALA A 702 9.57 -29.28 9.10
CA ALA A 702 10.23 -28.12 8.51
C ALA A 702 10.97 -28.51 7.22
N SER A 703 11.09 -27.57 6.28
CA SER A 703 11.76 -27.78 4.99
C SER A 703 12.68 -26.59 4.70
N ILE A 704 13.98 -26.81 4.88
CA ILE A 704 15.01 -25.77 4.91
C ILE A 704 16.04 -26.02 3.81
N PHE A 705 16.39 -24.96 3.07
CA PHE A 705 17.35 -25.01 1.98
C PHE A 705 18.45 -23.98 2.21
N GLY A 706 19.69 -24.27 1.79
CA GLY A 706 20.82 -23.33 1.91
C GLY A 706 22.14 -23.89 1.38
N SER A 707 23.23 -23.14 1.53
CA SER A 707 24.59 -23.64 1.24
C SER A 707 25.11 -24.49 2.39
N SER A 708 25.36 -23.83 3.53
CA SER A 708 25.49 -24.44 4.85
C SER A 708 24.15 -24.28 5.57
N ALA A 709 23.53 -25.38 6.00
CA ALA A 709 22.15 -25.36 6.47
C ALA A 709 21.85 -26.42 7.53
N GLY A 710 20.85 -26.15 8.36
CA GLY A 710 20.18 -27.12 9.24
C GLY A 710 18.87 -26.56 9.79
N ILE A 711 17.97 -27.41 10.29
CA ILE A 711 16.59 -26.97 10.62
C ILE A 711 16.59 -25.83 11.64
N LEU A 712 17.44 -25.91 12.68
CA LEU A 712 17.55 -24.84 13.65
C LEU A 712 18.40 -23.69 13.13
N ALA A 713 19.62 -23.94 12.66
CA ALA A 713 20.53 -22.87 12.25
C ALA A 713 21.53 -23.24 11.15
N GLY A 714 21.96 -22.25 10.37
CA GLY A 714 23.15 -22.36 9.54
C GLY A 714 24.41 -22.55 10.39
N SER A 715 24.65 -21.65 11.35
CA SER A 715 25.79 -21.67 12.26
C SER A 715 25.38 -21.57 13.73
N ASN A 716 26.06 -22.32 14.61
CA ASN A 716 25.97 -22.15 16.06
C ASN A 716 27.34 -21.85 16.68
N PHE A 717 27.45 -20.72 17.38
CA PHE A 717 28.56 -20.37 18.29
C PHE A 717 28.10 -20.22 19.75
N GLY A 718 26.80 -20.34 20.01
CA GLY A 718 26.18 -20.19 21.33
C GLY A 718 25.84 -21.54 21.97
N LEU A 719 24.73 -21.59 22.70
CA LEU A 719 24.19 -22.79 23.36
C LEU A 719 22.87 -23.22 22.72
N ILE A 720 22.83 -24.48 22.27
CA ILE A 720 21.61 -25.21 21.94
C ILE A 720 21.43 -26.28 23.00
N GLU A 721 20.26 -26.34 23.65
CA GLU A 721 19.98 -27.32 24.70
C GLU A 721 18.52 -27.78 24.65
N ASN A 722 18.28 -29.09 24.75
CA ASN A 722 16.93 -29.68 24.74
C ASN A 722 16.11 -29.34 23.48
N VAL A 723 16.72 -29.34 22.28
CA VAL A 723 16.02 -29.04 21.02
C VAL A 723 15.74 -30.32 20.23
N TRP A 724 14.52 -30.47 19.73
CA TRP A 724 14.13 -31.53 18.79
C TRP A 724 13.79 -30.91 17.44
N VAL A 725 14.39 -31.41 16.36
CA VAL A 725 14.04 -31.03 14.98
C VAL A 725 13.62 -32.24 14.14
N ASP A 726 12.65 -32.03 13.27
CA ASP A 726 12.03 -33.02 12.40
C ASP A 726 11.64 -32.39 11.05
N GLY A 727 11.93 -33.07 9.94
CA GLY A 727 11.68 -32.56 8.59
C GLY A 727 12.78 -32.89 7.58
N GLU A 728 13.10 -31.92 6.72
CA GLU A 728 14.03 -32.05 5.59
C GLU A 728 14.99 -30.84 5.50
N VAL A 729 16.27 -31.12 5.22
CA VAL A 729 17.29 -30.11 4.92
C VAL A 729 17.92 -30.43 3.57
N ARG A 730 17.99 -29.44 2.67
CA ARG A 730 18.68 -29.56 1.38
C ARG A 730 19.83 -28.58 1.25
N GLY A 731 21.03 -29.11 0.97
CA GLY A 731 22.26 -28.35 0.80
C GLY A 731 22.88 -28.47 -0.59
N GLN A 732 23.62 -27.44 -1.00
CA GLN A 732 24.37 -27.43 -2.27
C GLN A 732 25.89 -27.45 -2.06
N ALA A 733 26.42 -26.66 -1.12
CA ALA A 733 27.86 -26.55 -0.89
C ALA A 733 28.20 -26.02 0.52
N GLY A 734 29.02 -26.77 1.27
CA GLY A 734 29.47 -26.40 2.62
C GLY A 734 29.11 -27.44 3.67
N GLY A 735 28.86 -26.98 4.91
CA GLY A 735 28.42 -27.81 6.03
C GLY A 735 26.90 -27.93 6.09
N VAL A 736 26.36 -29.11 5.79
CA VAL A 736 24.92 -29.42 5.77
C VAL A 736 24.61 -30.39 6.91
N GLY A 737 23.69 -30.02 7.81
CA GLY A 737 23.37 -30.80 9.00
C GLY A 737 21.88 -30.89 9.28
N GLY A 738 21.42 -31.95 9.95
CA GLY A 738 20.01 -32.05 10.35
C GLY A 738 19.58 -30.96 11.34
N LEU A 739 20.39 -30.72 12.38
CA LEU A 739 20.12 -29.69 13.40
C LEU A 739 20.77 -28.35 13.03
N VAL A 740 22.09 -28.32 12.79
CA VAL A 740 22.80 -27.12 12.32
C VAL A 740 23.84 -27.42 11.24
N GLY A 741 24.06 -26.49 10.32
CA GLY A 741 25.07 -26.63 9.26
C GLY A 741 26.50 -26.68 9.82
N SER A 742 26.84 -25.73 10.69
CA SER A 742 28.13 -25.67 11.39
C SER A 742 27.96 -25.42 12.89
N ASN A 743 28.74 -26.12 13.72
CA ASN A 743 28.76 -25.94 15.17
C ASN A 743 30.16 -25.60 15.67
N GLY A 744 30.38 -24.37 16.12
CA GLY A 744 31.50 -23.96 16.98
C GLY A 744 31.12 -23.76 18.46
N GLY A 745 29.83 -23.86 18.80
CA GLY A 745 29.29 -23.66 20.15
C GLY A 745 29.13 -24.95 20.95
N VAL A 746 28.10 -24.99 21.79
CA VAL A 746 27.71 -26.16 22.60
C VAL A 746 26.32 -26.64 22.19
N ILE A 747 26.17 -27.95 21.98
CA ILE A 747 24.88 -28.62 21.77
C ILE A 747 24.72 -29.71 22.84
N ASN A 748 23.63 -29.66 23.60
CA ASN A 748 23.29 -30.61 24.65
C ASN A 748 21.91 -31.25 24.39
N ASP A 749 21.80 -32.56 24.64
CA ASP A 749 20.53 -33.29 24.78
C ASP A 749 19.53 -33.01 23.64
N SER A 750 20.00 -32.95 22.40
CA SER A 750 19.22 -32.51 21.24
C SER A 750 19.11 -33.60 20.16
N VAL A 751 18.05 -33.54 19.35
CA VAL A 751 17.60 -34.63 18.47
C VAL A 751 17.32 -34.11 17.06
N ALA A 752 17.77 -34.85 16.04
CA ALA A 752 17.43 -34.60 14.64
C ALA A 752 16.79 -35.84 13.99
N ASN A 753 15.49 -35.76 13.68
CA ASN A 753 14.77 -36.70 12.83
C ASN A 753 14.62 -36.10 11.42
N VAL A 754 15.74 -35.91 10.75
CA VAL A 754 15.83 -35.08 9.53
C VAL A 754 16.39 -35.87 8.37
N PHE A 755 15.70 -35.84 7.23
CA PHE A 755 16.31 -36.27 5.96
C PHE A 755 17.25 -35.16 5.48
N VAL A 756 18.53 -35.48 5.34
CA VAL A 756 19.56 -34.52 4.95
C VAL A 756 20.04 -34.85 3.54
N GLU A 757 19.67 -34.03 2.57
CA GLU A 757 20.07 -34.17 1.16
C GLU A 757 21.13 -33.13 0.80
N ALA A 758 22.17 -33.56 0.11
CA ALA A 758 23.12 -32.67 -0.56
C ALA A 758 23.13 -32.97 -2.07
N ASP A 759 22.67 -32.01 -2.88
CA ASP A 759 22.57 -32.11 -4.35
C ASP A 759 22.83 -30.74 -5.02
N ASP A 760 23.75 -30.70 -6.00
CA ASP A 760 24.11 -29.51 -6.80
C ASP A 760 23.37 -29.48 -8.16
N SER A 761 22.28 -30.24 -8.28
CA SER A 761 21.42 -30.27 -9.46
C SER A 761 20.38 -29.13 -9.44
N PRO A 762 20.13 -28.42 -10.56
CA PRO A 762 20.70 -28.63 -11.89
C PRO A 762 22.01 -27.86 -12.11
N ILE A 763 23.00 -28.59 -12.62
CA ILE A 763 24.30 -28.09 -13.08
C ILE A 763 24.11 -26.87 -13.99
N VAL A 764 24.68 -25.73 -13.61
CA VAL A 764 24.87 -24.58 -14.51
C VAL A 764 26.37 -24.45 -14.76
N GLU A 765 26.79 -24.80 -15.98
CA GLU A 765 28.18 -24.65 -16.43
C GLU A 765 28.61 -23.17 -16.35
N GLY A 766 29.41 -22.81 -15.33
CA GLY A 766 30.19 -21.57 -15.35
C GLY A 766 30.23 -20.70 -14.09
N ASP A 767 29.52 -21.03 -13.00
CA ASP A 767 29.45 -20.15 -11.81
C ASP A 767 30.25 -20.66 -10.59
N PHE A 768 30.45 -21.98 -10.44
CA PHE A 768 31.24 -22.57 -9.34
C PHE A 768 32.73 -22.70 -9.67
N ASP A 769 33.43 -21.57 -9.79
CA ASP A 769 34.90 -21.51 -10.07
C ASP A 769 35.77 -21.82 -8.82
N GLY A 770 35.23 -22.59 -7.86
CA GLY A 770 35.82 -22.85 -6.54
C GLY A 770 35.39 -24.18 -5.93
N GLY A 771 36.02 -25.28 -6.37
CA GLY A 771 35.71 -26.66 -5.92
C GLY A 771 36.09 -26.96 -4.47
N GLY A 772 35.18 -26.61 -3.54
CA GLY A 772 35.34 -26.81 -2.10
C GLY A 772 35.30 -28.27 -1.63
N SER A 773 35.26 -28.42 -0.30
CA SER A 773 34.89 -29.65 0.41
C SER A 773 33.44 -29.50 0.87
N VAL A 774 32.65 -30.55 0.77
CA VAL A 774 31.26 -30.57 1.28
C VAL A 774 31.19 -31.54 2.46
N ALA A 775 30.62 -31.10 3.57
CA ALA A 775 30.51 -31.86 4.82
C ALA A 775 29.03 -32.04 5.17
N VAL A 776 28.54 -33.28 5.16
CA VAL A 776 27.12 -33.62 5.31
C VAL A 776 26.94 -34.54 6.51
N GLY A 777 26.08 -34.15 7.46
CA GLY A 777 25.83 -34.90 8.68
C GLY A 777 24.36 -35.04 9.03
N GLY A 778 23.92 -36.21 9.50
CA GLY A 778 22.55 -36.40 10.01
C GLY A 778 22.21 -35.49 11.20
N PHE A 779 23.21 -34.95 11.89
CA PHE A 779 23.07 -33.98 12.98
C PHE A 779 23.75 -32.63 12.67
N VAL A 780 25.02 -32.63 12.28
CA VAL A 780 25.79 -31.40 11.97
C VAL A 780 26.72 -31.61 10.76
N GLY A 781 26.81 -30.64 9.85
CA GLY A 781 27.76 -30.69 8.74
C GLY A 781 29.21 -30.61 9.21
N ASP A 782 29.60 -29.44 9.72
CA ASP A 782 30.94 -29.17 10.26
C ASP A 782 30.92 -28.95 11.79
N ASN A 783 31.59 -29.81 12.57
CA ASN A 783 31.71 -29.64 14.03
C ASN A 783 33.12 -29.22 14.47
N PHE A 784 33.21 -27.99 14.95
CA PHE A 784 34.35 -27.40 15.64
C PHE A 784 34.12 -27.27 17.17
N GLY A 785 32.87 -27.46 17.62
CA GLY A 785 32.41 -27.25 18.98
C GLY A 785 32.16 -28.54 19.77
N THR A 786 31.37 -28.42 20.84
CA THR A 786 31.02 -29.52 21.75
C THR A 786 29.60 -30.03 21.49
N ILE A 787 29.43 -31.35 21.39
CA ILE A 787 28.12 -32.02 21.29
C ILE A 787 28.03 -33.11 22.37
N ASN A 788 26.95 -33.10 23.17
CA ASN A 788 26.72 -34.08 24.24
C ASN A 788 25.33 -34.70 24.16
N ARG A 789 25.22 -36.03 24.41
CA ARG A 789 23.94 -36.75 24.62
C ARG A 789 22.88 -36.50 23.53
N SER A 790 23.34 -36.33 22.30
CA SER A 790 22.52 -35.88 21.17
C SER A 790 22.51 -36.94 20.08
N HIS A 791 21.49 -36.96 19.21
CA HIS A 791 21.37 -38.05 18.24
C HIS A 791 20.65 -37.71 16.93
N ALA A 792 21.03 -38.43 15.87
CA ALA A 792 20.43 -38.40 14.54
C ALA A 792 19.64 -39.68 14.25
N LEU A 793 18.43 -39.52 13.70
CA LEU A 793 17.51 -40.61 13.37
C LEU A 793 17.24 -40.74 11.86
N GLY A 794 17.30 -39.63 11.11
CA GLY A 794 17.02 -39.60 9.68
C GLY A 794 18.24 -39.93 8.80
N ASP A 795 17.97 -40.23 7.55
CA ASP A 795 18.94 -40.69 6.56
C ASP A 795 19.70 -39.52 5.89
N VAL A 796 20.94 -39.77 5.46
CA VAL A 796 21.82 -38.82 4.78
C VAL A 796 22.05 -39.24 3.32
N SER A 797 21.66 -38.37 2.38
CA SER A 797 21.81 -38.55 0.94
C SER A 797 22.79 -37.51 0.38
N VAL A 798 23.78 -37.95 -0.41
CA VAL A 798 24.70 -37.05 -1.12
C VAL A 798 24.81 -37.47 -2.58
N SER A 799 24.41 -36.62 -3.51
CA SER A 799 24.45 -36.91 -4.94
C SER A 799 24.89 -35.70 -5.76
N ASN A 800 25.43 -35.94 -6.96
CA ASN A 800 25.81 -34.94 -7.96
C ASN A 800 26.75 -33.79 -7.51
N ILE A 801 27.33 -33.83 -6.30
CA ILE A 801 28.22 -32.77 -5.80
C ILE A 801 29.51 -32.67 -6.64
N PHE A 802 29.84 -31.46 -7.13
CA PHE A 802 31.07 -31.17 -7.87
C PHE A 802 32.11 -30.49 -6.94
N GLY A 803 33.20 -31.17 -6.63
CA GLY A 803 34.22 -30.64 -5.72
C GLY A 803 35.49 -31.47 -5.65
N THR A 804 36.35 -31.15 -4.69
CA THR A 804 37.61 -31.89 -4.47
C THR A 804 37.49 -32.97 -3.39
N SER A 805 36.53 -32.82 -2.45
CA SER A 805 36.25 -33.85 -1.43
C SER A 805 34.81 -33.80 -0.93
N ILE A 806 34.28 -34.98 -0.56
CA ILE A 806 32.97 -35.17 0.07
C ILE A 806 33.20 -35.87 1.41
N ARG A 807 32.60 -35.35 2.48
CA ARG A 807 32.65 -35.93 3.83
C ARG A 807 31.22 -36.16 4.32
N ALA A 808 30.80 -37.42 4.41
CA ALA A 808 29.43 -37.78 4.77
C ALA A 808 29.41 -38.62 6.05
N GLY A 809 28.60 -38.25 7.04
CA GLY A 809 28.49 -38.95 8.31
C GLY A 809 27.06 -39.09 8.81
N GLY A 810 26.70 -40.23 9.39
CA GLY A 810 25.36 -40.44 9.98
C GLY A 810 25.06 -39.47 11.14
N PHE A 811 26.10 -38.93 11.78
CA PHE A 811 26.01 -37.87 12.78
C PHE A 811 26.67 -36.56 12.29
N VAL A 812 27.95 -36.63 11.90
CA VAL A 812 28.77 -35.45 11.54
C VAL A 812 29.53 -35.63 10.23
N GLY A 813 29.45 -34.66 9.32
CA GLY A 813 30.22 -34.68 8.08
C GLY A 813 31.73 -34.56 8.34
N TRP A 814 32.16 -33.44 8.91
CA TRP A 814 33.53 -33.18 9.31
C TRP A 814 33.61 -32.80 10.79
N GLU A 815 34.44 -33.51 11.56
CA GLU A 815 34.79 -33.13 12.92
C GLU A 815 36.24 -32.62 12.95
N SER A 816 36.49 -31.45 13.56
CA SER A 816 37.82 -30.82 13.55
C SER A 816 38.10 -29.90 14.74
N SER A 817 39.18 -30.18 15.47
CA SER A 817 39.73 -29.28 16.50
C SER A 817 40.51 -28.11 15.88
N PHE A 818 39.79 -27.15 15.26
CA PHE A 818 40.41 -26.01 14.58
C PHE A 818 41.07 -24.98 15.53
N LEU A 819 40.66 -24.95 16.81
CA LEU A 819 41.16 -23.99 17.81
C LEU A 819 42.10 -24.67 18.82
N GLU A 820 43.32 -24.14 18.97
CA GLU A 820 44.35 -24.71 19.88
C GLU A 820 43.92 -24.73 21.37
N ASP A 821 43.06 -23.79 21.80
CA ASP A 821 42.58 -23.67 23.18
C ASP A 821 41.20 -24.32 23.43
N ALA A 822 40.52 -24.80 22.38
CA ALA A 822 39.18 -25.38 22.46
C ALA A 822 39.01 -26.49 21.41
N SER A 823 39.33 -27.72 21.79
CA SER A 823 39.08 -28.89 20.95
C SER A 823 37.58 -29.12 20.77
N ALA A 824 37.16 -29.38 19.53
CA ALA A 824 35.90 -30.03 19.25
C ALA A 824 35.76 -31.31 20.10
N THR A 825 34.56 -31.64 20.59
CA THR A 825 34.31 -32.90 21.30
C THR A 825 32.92 -33.42 21.00
N ILE A 826 32.77 -34.73 20.84
CA ILE A 826 31.46 -35.39 20.77
C ILE A 826 31.40 -36.45 21.87
N ASN A 827 30.36 -36.42 22.69
CA ASN A 827 30.19 -37.29 23.85
C ASN A 827 28.81 -37.95 23.85
N ASP A 828 28.78 -39.25 24.15
CA ASP A 828 27.56 -39.98 24.51
C ASP A 828 26.42 -39.84 23.48
N SER A 829 26.76 -39.80 22.19
CA SER A 829 25.85 -39.44 21.09
C SER A 829 25.67 -40.60 20.08
N TYR A 830 24.62 -40.60 19.25
CA TYR A 830 24.38 -41.71 18.31
C TYR A 830 23.73 -41.34 16.97
N ALA A 831 23.90 -42.21 15.96
CA ALA A 831 23.28 -42.08 14.64
C ALA A 831 22.69 -43.41 14.15
N LEU A 832 21.42 -43.38 13.72
CA LEU A 832 20.69 -44.57 13.28
C LEU A 832 20.42 -44.65 11.77
N GLY A 833 20.20 -43.51 11.11
CA GLY A 833 19.89 -43.42 9.67
C GLY A 833 21.05 -43.77 8.75
N SER A 834 20.75 -44.05 7.48
CA SER A 834 21.74 -44.43 6.47
C SER A 834 22.63 -43.27 6.02
N VAL A 835 23.73 -43.62 5.33
CA VAL A 835 24.62 -42.67 4.65
C VAL A 835 24.85 -43.20 3.24
N ASP A 836 24.20 -42.58 2.26
CA ASP A 836 24.20 -43.02 0.87
C ASP A 836 24.83 -41.92 -0.03
N VAL A 837 25.98 -42.23 -0.64
CA VAL A 837 26.77 -41.28 -1.43
C VAL A 837 26.92 -41.74 -2.89
N GLU A 838 26.50 -40.92 -3.85
CA GLU A 838 26.64 -41.16 -5.29
C GLU A 838 27.60 -40.14 -5.95
N SER A 839 28.79 -40.60 -6.33
CA SER A 839 29.86 -39.79 -6.91
C SER A 839 29.98 -39.99 -8.44
N ASN A 840 29.24 -39.20 -9.19
CA ASN A 840 29.10 -39.30 -10.66
C ASN A 840 30.21 -38.61 -11.48
N VAL A 841 31.31 -38.17 -10.86
CA VAL A 841 32.47 -37.54 -11.52
C VAL A 841 33.77 -38.31 -11.24
N GLY A 842 34.54 -38.57 -12.29
CA GLY A 842 35.63 -39.54 -12.28
C GLY A 842 36.98 -39.04 -11.77
N ASP A 843 37.82 -39.99 -11.33
CA ASP A 843 39.26 -39.91 -11.03
C ASP A 843 39.76 -38.88 -9.99
N ALA A 844 38.97 -37.90 -9.55
CA ALA A 844 39.48 -36.72 -8.84
C ALA A 844 38.80 -36.32 -7.51
N VAL A 845 37.75 -37.03 -7.06
CA VAL A 845 37.08 -36.75 -5.77
C VAL A 845 37.60 -37.70 -4.68
N ASP A 846 37.90 -37.14 -3.51
CA ASP A 846 38.14 -37.88 -2.26
C ASP A 846 36.85 -37.98 -1.44
N VAL A 847 36.29 -39.19 -1.30
CA VAL A 847 35.01 -39.43 -0.63
C VAL A 847 35.23 -40.16 0.70
N ARG A 848 34.84 -39.54 1.79
CA ARG A 848 34.98 -40.04 3.17
C ARG A 848 33.60 -40.27 3.78
N ALA A 849 33.15 -41.52 3.85
CA ALA A 849 31.79 -41.88 4.26
C ALA A 849 31.77 -42.77 5.53
N GLY A 850 31.19 -42.29 6.63
CA GLY A 850 31.14 -43.01 7.90
C GLY A 850 29.75 -43.13 8.49
N GLY A 851 29.44 -44.27 9.13
CA GLY A 851 28.13 -44.45 9.79
C GLY A 851 27.87 -43.47 10.95
N PHE A 852 28.92 -42.84 11.49
CA PHE A 852 28.84 -41.76 12.48
C PHE A 852 29.51 -40.48 11.97
N VAL A 853 30.76 -40.57 11.48
CA VAL A 853 31.56 -39.40 11.07
C VAL A 853 32.25 -39.59 9.73
N GLY A 854 32.18 -38.59 8.84
CA GLY A 854 32.88 -38.65 7.55
C GLY A 854 34.40 -38.60 7.71
N ASP A 855 34.91 -37.48 8.24
CA ASP A 855 36.33 -37.23 8.51
C ASP A 855 36.54 -36.86 9.99
N LEU A 856 37.25 -37.70 10.75
CA LEU A 856 37.52 -37.56 12.18
C LEU A 856 38.91 -36.93 12.41
N GLN A 857 39.00 -35.86 13.22
CA GLN A 857 40.27 -35.19 13.52
C GLN A 857 40.46 -34.85 15.01
N GLY A 858 39.49 -35.19 15.86
CA GLY A 858 39.45 -34.93 17.30
C GLY A 858 38.60 -35.95 18.08
N PRO A 859 38.32 -35.67 19.37
CA PRO A 859 37.82 -36.65 20.33
C PRO A 859 36.30 -36.93 20.26
N VAL A 860 35.95 -38.07 19.66
CA VAL A 860 34.60 -38.66 19.68
C VAL A 860 34.53 -39.83 20.68
N ASN A 861 33.71 -39.68 21.72
CA ASN A 861 33.68 -40.55 22.89
C ASN A 861 32.31 -41.18 23.17
N ARG A 862 32.32 -42.46 23.59
CA ARG A 862 31.14 -43.20 24.07
C ARG A 862 29.93 -43.09 23.13
N SER A 863 30.18 -43.06 21.83
CA SER A 863 29.16 -42.81 20.80
C SER A 863 28.97 -44.04 19.91
N PHE A 864 27.87 -44.13 19.14
CA PHE A 864 27.69 -45.27 18.23
C PHE A 864 26.88 -44.99 16.95
N SER A 865 27.07 -45.86 15.96
CA SER A 865 26.34 -45.87 14.68
C SER A 865 25.77 -47.24 14.30
N THR A 866 24.63 -47.23 13.59
CA THR A 866 23.99 -48.46 13.06
C THR A 866 23.61 -48.39 11.59
N GLY A 867 23.55 -47.20 10.99
CA GLY A 867 23.10 -47.01 9.61
C GLY A 867 23.94 -47.72 8.56
N THR A 868 23.31 -48.12 7.45
CA THR A 868 23.99 -48.62 6.25
C THR A 868 24.84 -47.53 5.61
N VAL A 869 26.08 -47.85 5.24
CA VAL A 869 27.00 -46.90 4.58
C VAL A 869 27.26 -47.34 3.14
N THR A 870 26.59 -46.68 2.20
CA THR A 870 26.71 -46.95 0.76
C THR A 870 27.54 -45.86 0.08
N VAL A 871 28.48 -46.27 -0.77
CA VAL A 871 29.16 -45.36 -1.70
C VAL A 871 29.18 -46.00 -3.08
N ILE A 872 28.70 -45.27 -4.09
CA ILE A 872 28.59 -45.67 -5.50
C ILE A 872 29.28 -44.61 -6.36
N GLY A 873 30.09 -45.03 -7.35
CA GLY A 873 30.80 -44.14 -8.26
C GLY A 873 32.26 -44.53 -8.49
N ASP A 874 32.98 -43.70 -9.24
CA ASP A 874 34.38 -43.93 -9.67
C ASP A 874 35.42 -43.16 -8.83
N ALA A 875 35.04 -42.69 -7.63
CA ALA A 875 35.89 -41.89 -6.75
C ALA A 875 36.98 -42.68 -6.00
N THR A 876 37.92 -41.96 -5.36
CA THR A 876 38.70 -42.55 -4.26
C THR A 876 37.83 -42.55 -3.01
N VAL A 877 37.62 -43.71 -2.39
CA VAL A 877 36.66 -43.88 -1.29
C VAL A 877 37.32 -44.43 -0.03
N GLU A 878 37.31 -43.64 1.04
CA GLU A 878 37.51 -44.10 2.41
C GLU A 878 36.12 -44.26 3.06
N ARG A 879 35.78 -45.47 3.54
CA ARG A 879 34.49 -45.72 4.17
C ARG A 879 34.54 -46.67 5.35
N GLY A 880 33.70 -46.43 6.35
CA GLY A 880 33.72 -47.18 7.60
C GLY A 880 32.40 -47.21 8.35
N GLY A 881 32.15 -48.28 9.09
CA GLY A 881 30.90 -48.42 9.86
C GLY A 881 30.72 -47.37 10.98
N PHE A 882 31.81 -46.74 11.44
CA PHE A 882 31.78 -45.57 12.34
C PHE A 882 32.39 -44.33 11.68
N ALA A 883 33.66 -44.39 11.29
CA ALA A 883 34.40 -43.28 10.71
C ALA A 883 34.87 -43.63 9.30
N GLY A 884 34.62 -42.73 8.33
CA GLY A 884 35.14 -42.85 6.96
C GLY A 884 36.66 -42.76 6.94
N ALA A 885 37.18 -41.66 7.51
CA ALA A 885 38.60 -41.38 7.69
C ALA A 885 38.93 -41.04 9.16
N ASP A 886 40.18 -41.26 9.57
CA ASP A 886 40.73 -40.84 10.87
C ASP A 886 42.10 -40.17 10.70
N GLN A 887 42.21 -38.91 11.11
CA GLN A 887 43.46 -38.13 11.10
C GLN A 887 44.15 -38.12 12.48
N THR A 888 43.52 -38.66 13.53
CA THR A 888 44.06 -38.66 14.91
C THR A 888 45.19 -39.69 15.09
N GLY A 889 45.30 -40.65 14.18
CA GLY A 889 46.30 -41.71 14.22
C GLY A 889 45.89 -42.90 15.09
N GLY A 890 44.58 -43.15 15.21
CA GLY A 890 43.98 -44.23 15.96
C GLY A 890 43.91 -44.01 17.47
N THR A 891 44.01 -42.77 17.95
CA THR A 891 43.90 -42.45 19.40
C THR A 891 42.47 -42.16 19.82
N GLU A 892 41.69 -41.47 19.00
CA GLU A 892 40.29 -41.12 19.29
C GLU A 892 39.31 -42.20 18.83
N GLY A 893 38.03 -42.08 19.19
CA GLY A 893 36.99 -43.05 18.82
C GLY A 893 37.08 -44.42 19.53
N ASN A 894 38.15 -44.70 20.29
CA ASN A 894 38.38 -46.00 20.93
C ASN A 894 37.35 -46.38 22.02
N SER A 895 36.56 -45.43 22.53
CA SER A 895 35.44 -45.68 23.45
C SER A 895 34.07 -45.80 22.74
N SER A 896 34.05 -45.72 21.41
CA SER A 896 32.85 -45.66 20.57
C SER A 896 32.69 -46.94 19.72
N PHE A 897 31.45 -47.23 19.30
CA PHE A 897 31.07 -48.51 18.70
C PHE A 897 30.34 -48.36 17.35
N TRP A 898 30.28 -49.44 16.57
CA TRP A 898 29.41 -49.50 15.38
C TRP A 898 28.90 -50.91 15.12
N ASP A 899 27.70 -51.01 14.56
CA ASP A 899 27.07 -52.30 14.23
C ASP A 899 27.55 -52.81 12.87
N ARG A 900 28.29 -53.91 12.87
CA ARG A 900 28.86 -54.54 11.68
C ARG A 900 27.84 -55.32 10.87
N ASP A 901 26.75 -55.76 11.48
CA ASP A 901 25.73 -56.57 10.80
C ASP A 901 24.74 -55.67 10.03
N THR A 902 24.49 -54.44 10.50
CA THR A 902 23.61 -53.47 9.83
C THR A 902 24.33 -52.45 8.93
N SER A 903 25.55 -52.00 9.28
CA SER A 903 26.25 -50.98 8.48
C SER A 903 26.70 -51.46 7.09
N GLY A 904 26.74 -52.78 6.87
CA GLY A 904 27.14 -53.39 5.60
C GLY A 904 28.65 -53.40 5.33
N LEU A 905 29.47 -52.99 6.31
CA LEU A 905 30.93 -52.90 6.20
C LEU A 905 31.63 -53.83 7.19
N GLU A 906 32.83 -54.30 6.84
CA GLU A 906 33.67 -55.15 7.70
C GLU A 906 34.78 -54.35 8.43
N THR A 907 34.92 -53.06 8.12
CA THR A 907 36.00 -52.17 8.60
C THR A 907 35.49 -50.77 8.91
N SER A 908 36.27 -50.03 9.70
CA SER A 908 36.08 -48.61 10.01
C SER A 908 37.44 -47.98 10.32
N ALA A 909 37.62 -46.68 10.07
CA ALA A 909 38.88 -45.98 10.39
C ALA A 909 39.11 -45.86 11.91
N ALA A 910 38.04 -45.61 12.66
CA ALA A 910 37.99 -45.61 14.12
C ALA A 910 36.75 -46.38 14.63
N GLY A 911 36.64 -46.57 15.95
CA GLY A 911 35.49 -47.23 16.60
C GLY A 911 35.51 -48.77 16.56
N THR A 912 35.05 -49.39 17.64
CA THR A 912 35.08 -50.86 17.80
C THR A 912 33.81 -51.51 17.24
N SER A 913 33.99 -52.50 16.35
CA SER A 913 32.87 -53.22 15.73
C SER A 913 32.17 -54.17 16.71
N LEU A 914 30.84 -54.08 16.82
CA LEU A 914 29.98 -55.04 17.53
C LEU A 914 29.00 -55.68 16.52
N SER A 915 28.41 -56.82 16.88
CA SER A 915 27.21 -57.34 16.17
C SER A 915 25.93 -56.71 16.70
N THR A 916 24.84 -56.76 15.93
CA THR A 916 23.50 -56.34 16.40
C THR A 916 23.14 -57.07 17.70
N GLN A 917 23.47 -58.36 17.79
CA GLN A 917 23.23 -59.16 19.00
C GLN A 917 24.05 -58.70 20.22
N GLN A 918 25.20 -58.06 20.04
CA GLN A 918 25.98 -57.50 21.16
C GLN A 918 25.39 -56.17 21.66
N PHE A 919 24.91 -55.29 20.75
CA PHE A 919 24.16 -54.09 21.13
C PHE A 919 22.84 -54.44 21.84
N GLN A 920 22.05 -55.33 21.23
CA GLN A 920 20.71 -55.73 21.68
C GLN A 920 20.72 -56.76 22.83
N ASN A 921 21.82 -56.85 23.60
CA ASN A 921 21.93 -57.70 24.77
C ASN A 921 22.43 -56.91 25.98
N THR A 922 21.50 -56.55 26.85
CA THR A 922 21.67 -55.67 28.01
C THR A 922 22.95 -55.93 28.82
N GLU A 923 23.16 -57.15 29.33
CA GLU A 923 24.33 -57.46 30.16
C GLU A 923 25.65 -57.51 29.36
N THR A 924 25.59 -57.87 28.07
CA THR A 924 26.77 -57.87 27.19
C THR A 924 27.18 -56.45 26.83
N PHE A 925 26.22 -55.59 26.48
CA PHE A 925 26.50 -54.19 26.18
C PHE A 925 26.97 -53.41 27.42
N ILE A 926 26.37 -53.63 28.59
CA ILE A 926 26.87 -53.08 29.85
C ILE A 926 28.32 -53.49 30.09
N SER A 927 28.64 -54.78 29.99
CA SER A 927 30.00 -55.29 30.25
C SER A 927 31.05 -54.75 29.26
N ILE A 928 30.66 -54.44 28.02
CA ILE A 928 31.57 -53.88 27.01
C ILE A 928 31.71 -52.36 27.19
N GLY A 929 30.60 -51.65 27.46
CA GLY A 929 30.60 -50.21 27.69
C GLY A 929 31.33 -49.80 28.97
N GLU A 930 31.15 -50.53 30.07
CA GLU A 930 31.83 -50.25 31.35
C GLU A 930 33.37 -50.37 31.21
N GLU A 931 33.89 -51.28 30.39
CA GLU A 931 35.33 -51.40 30.12
C GLU A 931 35.91 -50.15 29.41
N VAL A 932 35.10 -49.40 28.67
CA VAL A 932 35.46 -48.12 28.04
C VAL A 932 34.67 -46.92 28.60
N SER A 933 34.27 -47.01 29.88
CA SER A 933 33.71 -45.92 30.69
C SER A 933 32.34 -45.33 30.27
N TRP A 934 31.45 -46.13 29.67
CA TRP A 934 30.03 -45.76 29.51
C TRP A 934 29.32 -45.77 30.86
N ASP A 935 28.52 -44.74 31.15
CA ASP A 935 27.71 -44.68 32.38
C ASP A 935 26.23 -45.05 32.16
N PHE A 936 25.88 -46.26 32.59
CA PHE A 936 24.50 -46.75 32.58
C PHE A 936 23.66 -46.31 33.80
N ASN A 937 24.24 -45.53 34.74
CA ASN A 937 23.59 -45.07 35.96
C ASN A 937 22.98 -43.66 35.84
N SER A 938 23.38 -42.86 34.85
CA SER A 938 22.80 -41.53 34.59
C SER A 938 22.70 -41.14 33.11
N VAL A 939 23.55 -41.67 32.22
CA VAL A 939 23.59 -41.25 30.80
C VAL A 939 22.88 -42.22 29.88
N TRP A 940 23.22 -43.51 29.94
CA TRP A 940 22.83 -44.50 28.93
C TRP A 940 21.84 -45.55 29.44
N ALA A 941 20.72 -45.69 28.74
CA ALA A 941 19.97 -46.93 28.74
C ALA A 941 20.68 -47.94 27.79
N PRO A 942 21.01 -49.14 28.24
CA PRO A 942 21.61 -50.18 27.40
C PRO A 942 20.61 -50.70 26.35
N GLY A 943 21.10 -51.42 25.34
CA GLY A 943 20.23 -52.11 24.39
C GLY A 943 19.51 -53.31 25.01
N ASP A 944 18.43 -53.73 24.36
CA ASP A 944 17.65 -54.92 24.71
C ASP A 944 17.08 -55.58 23.44
N ALA A 945 16.24 -56.60 23.55
CA ALA A 945 15.95 -57.52 22.45
C ALA A 945 15.11 -56.86 21.33
N GLY A 946 15.80 -56.36 20.30
CA GLY A 946 15.22 -55.59 19.18
C GLY A 946 15.52 -54.09 19.23
N PHE A 947 16.20 -53.59 20.27
CA PHE A 947 16.43 -52.16 20.50
C PHE A 947 17.89 -51.83 20.83
N TYR A 948 18.41 -50.76 20.25
CA TYR A 948 19.74 -50.23 20.55
C TYR A 948 19.76 -49.45 21.89
N PRO A 949 20.97 -49.17 22.43
CA PRO A 949 21.15 -48.21 23.52
C PRO A 949 20.62 -46.82 23.16
N VAL A 950 20.16 -46.05 24.14
CA VAL A 950 19.70 -44.67 23.96
C VAL A 950 20.04 -43.84 25.21
N ASN A 951 20.12 -42.51 25.10
CA ASN A 951 20.30 -41.66 26.28
C ASN A 951 19.01 -41.62 27.12
N TYR A 952 19.11 -41.59 28.45
CA TYR A 952 17.94 -41.37 29.31
C TYR A 952 17.34 -39.97 29.15
N SER A 953 18.14 -38.99 28.73
CA SER A 953 17.68 -37.61 28.53
C SER A 953 16.80 -37.46 27.30
N THR A 954 17.18 -38.06 26.18
CA THR A 954 16.49 -37.90 24.89
C THR A 954 15.61 -39.10 24.50
N SER A 955 15.23 -39.97 25.43
CA SER A 955 14.31 -41.10 25.16
C SER A 955 13.51 -41.56 26.39
N PRO A 956 12.21 -41.88 26.25
CA PRO A 956 11.38 -42.35 27.37
C PRO A 956 11.67 -43.84 27.66
N VAL A 957 12.63 -44.08 28.55
CA VAL A 957 13.11 -45.43 28.89
C VAL A 957 13.45 -45.54 30.38
N ILE A 958 13.32 -46.75 30.93
CA ILE A 958 13.83 -47.12 32.25
C ILE A 958 14.64 -48.43 32.22
N LEU A 959 15.69 -48.47 33.07
CA LEU A 959 16.47 -49.67 33.38
C LEU A 959 16.13 -50.17 34.78
N ALA A 960 15.52 -51.35 34.89
CA ALA A 960 15.08 -51.95 36.13
C ALA A 960 16.06 -53.03 36.65
N THR A 961 16.65 -52.79 37.82
CA THR A 961 17.62 -53.71 38.45
C THR A 961 17.04 -54.33 39.73
N PRO A 962 16.62 -55.61 39.70
CA PRO A 962 15.97 -56.25 40.85
C PRO A 962 16.97 -56.75 41.91
N ASN A 963 16.59 -56.54 43.18
CA ASN A 963 17.28 -57.10 44.34
C ASN A 963 17.20 -58.64 44.37
N PRO A 964 18.21 -59.33 44.90
CA PRO A 964 18.18 -60.79 45.06
C PRO A 964 17.08 -61.27 46.02
N ILE A 965 16.35 -62.31 45.63
CA ILE A 965 15.24 -62.88 46.41
C ILE A 965 15.53 -64.30 46.92
N THR A 966 14.90 -64.66 48.04
CA THR A 966 14.80 -66.06 48.49
C THR A 966 13.33 -66.47 48.50
N VAL A 967 13.00 -67.55 47.80
CA VAL A 967 11.62 -67.96 47.50
C VAL A 967 11.48 -69.47 47.68
N GLN A 968 10.38 -69.91 48.29
CA GLN A 968 10.11 -71.34 48.47
C GLN A 968 9.61 -71.98 47.17
N TYR A 969 10.04 -73.20 46.87
CA TYR A 969 9.55 -73.96 45.72
C TYR A 969 8.01 -73.99 45.67
N GLY A 970 7.44 -73.57 44.54
CA GLY A 970 6.00 -73.39 44.34
C GLY A 970 5.48 -71.95 44.54
N LEU A 971 6.22 -71.06 45.19
CA LEU A 971 5.81 -69.65 45.40
C LEU A 971 6.38 -68.67 44.36
N THR A 972 7.16 -69.15 43.38
CA THR A 972 7.80 -68.32 42.34
C THR A 972 6.83 -67.49 41.48
N GLY A 973 5.53 -67.80 41.50
CA GLY A 973 4.50 -67.02 40.80
C GLY A 973 3.79 -65.95 41.65
N VAL A 974 4.13 -65.81 42.94
CA VAL A 974 3.43 -64.91 43.90
C VAL A 974 4.36 -64.15 44.85
N THR A 975 5.68 -64.37 44.78
CA THR A 975 6.67 -63.61 45.56
C THR A 975 7.17 -62.41 44.75
N PRO A 976 6.90 -61.15 45.16
CA PRO A 976 7.45 -59.96 44.52
C PRO A 976 8.92 -59.74 44.90
N THR A 977 9.54 -58.76 44.27
CA THR A 977 10.88 -58.25 44.63
C THR A 977 10.82 -56.74 44.92
N THR A 978 11.98 -56.15 45.14
CA THR A 978 12.25 -54.70 45.07
C THR A 978 13.46 -54.49 44.18
N GLY A 979 13.81 -53.25 43.84
CA GLY A 979 14.99 -52.96 43.04
C GLY A 979 15.29 -51.47 42.94
N SER A 980 16.24 -51.12 42.09
CA SER A 980 16.46 -49.74 41.63
C SER A 980 15.93 -49.55 40.21
N ILE A 981 15.60 -48.31 39.88
CA ILE A 981 15.29 -47.83 38.54
C ILE A 981 16.30 -46.73 38.19
N VAL A 982 16.71 -46.69 36.93
CA VAL A 982 17.37 -45.54 36.28
C VAL A 982 16.52 -45.13 35.08
N GLY A 983 16.49 -43.85 34.71
CA GLY A 983 15.57 -43.31 33.70
C GLY A 983 14.24 -42.82 34.27
N GLY A 984 13.27 -42.55 33.40
CA GLY A 984 11.96 -41.99 33.75
C GLY A 984 11.87 -40.46 33.56
N PRO A 985 10.72 -39.83 33.89
CA PRO A 985 10.47 -38.41 33.63
C PRO A 985 11.53 -37.47 34.22
N SER A 986 12.06 -37.78 35.41
CA SER A 986 13.10 -36.97 36.06
C SER A 986 14.48 -37.00 35.36
N LEU A 987 14.61 -37.68 34.22
CA LEU A 987 15.75 -37.57 33.31
C LEU A 987 15.32 -37.21 31.87
N PHE A 988 14.14 -37.65 31.41
CA PHE A 988 13.66 -37.40 30.04
C PHE A 988 13.26 -35.93 29.83
N ILE A 989 14.19 -35.12 29.30
CA ILE A 989 14.10 -33.65 29.14
C ILE A 989 12.97 -33.15 28.22
N PHE A 990 12.25 -34.06 27.55
CA PHE A 990 11.14 -33.76 26.65
C PHE A 990 9.76 -34.06 27.28
N ASP A 991 9.73 -34.53 28.53
CA ASP A 991 8.52 -34.66 29.35
C ASP A 991 8.22 -33.36 30.14
N ASP A 992 7.15 -33.37 30.92
CA ASP A 992 6.85 -32.35 31.95
C ASP A 992 7.68 -32.62 33.23
N GLU A 993 8.25 -31.58 33.84
CA GLU A 993 9.00 -31.71 35.12
C GLU A 993 8.12 -32.24 36.28
N GLU A 994 6.79 -32.06 36.22
CA GLU A 994 5.86 -32.60 37.21
C GLU A 994 5.37 -34.04 36.92
N ASP A 995 5.74 -34.66 35.78
CA ASP A 995 5.26 -36.01 35.45
C ASP A 995 5.88 -37.11 36.35
N THR A 996 5.11 -38.18 36.59
CA THR A 996 5.47 -39.27 37.50
C THR A 996 5.18 -40.65 36.91
N LEU A 997 6.16 -41.55 37.05
CA LEU A 997 6.08 -42.91 36.53
C LEU A 997 5.89 -43.93 37.66
N ASN A 998 4.78 -44.67 37.65
CA ASN A 998 4.52 -45.72 38.64
C ASN A 998 5.29 -47.01 38.28
N THR A 999 6.53 -47.12 38.75
CA THR A 999 7.42 -48.26 38.48
C THR A 999 7.17 -49.51 39.34
N ALA A 1000 6.27 -49.44 40.33
CA ALA A 1000 5.95 -50.56 41.22
C ALA A 1000 5.48 -51.87 40.53
N PRO A 1001 4.76 -51.85 39.38
CA PRO A 1001 4.35 -53.06 38.65
C PRO A 1001 5.53 -53.91 38.17
N VAL A 1002 6.66 -53.30 37.80
CA VAL A 1002 7.84 -54.00 37.24
C VAL A 1002 8.45 -54.97 38.26
N PHE A 1003 8.30 -54.71 39.56
CA PHE A 1003 8.77 -55.58 40.63
C PHE A 1003 7.69 -56.57 41.15
N GLN A 1004 6.58 -56.75 40.42
CA GLN A 1004 5.53 -57.74 40.73
C GLN A 1004 5.65 -59.00 39.87
N PRO A 1005 5.30 -60.18 40.41
CA PRO A 1005 5.29 -61.44 39.65
C PRO A 1005 4.09 -61.47 38.67
N PRO A 1006 4.14 -62.27 37.59
CA PRO A 1006 5.04 -63.42 37.38
C PRO A 1006 6.36 -63.08 36.68
N PHE A 1007 7.48 -63.30 37.38
CA PHE A 1007 8.82 -63.26 36.78
C PHE A 1007 9.12 -64.51 35.93
N ASN A 1008 10.02 -64.37 34.96
CA ASN A 1008 10.45 -65.46 34.10
C ASN A 1008 11.76 -66.09 34.60
N TYR A 1009 11.65 -67.21 35.33
CA TYR A 1009 12.80 -67.89 35.96
C TYR A 1009 13.50 -68.87 35.00
N SER A 1010 14.83 -68.82 34.93
CA SER A 1010 15.66 -69.75 34.13
C SER A 1010 15.52 -71.22 34.56
N SER A 1011 15.16 -71.48 35.82
CA SER A 1011 14.50 -72.72 36.23
C SER A 1011 13.75 -72.54 37.54
N ARG A 1012 12.61 -73.22 37.71
CA ARG A 1012 11.82 -73.23 38.95
C ARG A 1012 12.29 -74.28 39.99
N ASN A 1013 13.36 -75.02 39.70
CA ASN A 1013 13.92 -76.05 40.59
C ASN A 1013 14.74 -75.45 41.74
N VAL A 1014 14.73 -76.10 42.91
CA VAL A 1014 15.51 -75.73 44.11
C VAL A 1014 17.00 -75.49 43.80
N GLY A 1015 17.57 -74.41 44.35
CA GLY A 1015 18.95 -73.94 44.13
C GLY A 1015 19.02 -72.47 43.71
N ALA A 1016 20.23 -71.99 43.41
CA ALA A 1016 20.44 -70.65 42.84
C ALA A 1016 19.98 -70.58 41.37
N ARG A 1017 19.30 -69.49 41.00
CA ARG A 1017 18.62 -69.25 39.72
C ARG A 1017 18.72 -67.79 39.32
N THR A 1018 18.41 -67.52 38.06
CA THR A 1018 18.12 -66.18 37.57
C THR A 1018 16.65 -66.03 37.18
N PHE A 1019 16.15 -64.80 37.14
CA PHE A 1019 14.84 -64.45 36.60
C PHE A 1019 14.89 -63.10 35.89
N THR A 1020 14.02 -62.88 34.91
CA THR A 1020 13.76 -61.54 34.34
C THR A 1020 12.44 -60.97 34.83
N LEU A 1021 12.34 -59.63 34.84
CA LEU A 1021 11.15 -58.86 35.18
C LEU A 1021 10.18 -58.77 33.99
N PRO A 1022 8.95 -58.23 34.18
CA PRO A 1022 8.07 -57.88 33.07
C PRO A 1022 8.59 -56.61 32.36
N THR A 1023 8.92 -56.74 31.07
CA THR A 1023 9.36 -55.63 30.19
C THR A 1023 8.20 -54.93 29.47
N THR A 1024 6.99 -54.99 30.06
CA THR A 1024 5.82 -54.27 29.52
C THR A 1024 5.99 -52.78 29.76
N GLU A 1025 5.78 -51.97 28.72
CA GLU A 1025 5.85 -50.51 28.80
C GLU A 1025 5.00 -49.95 29.95
N LEU A 1026 5.52 -48.90 30.59
CA LEU A 1026 4.80 -48.14 31.61
C LEU A 1026 4.30 -46.83 31.03
N LEU A 1027 3.02 -46.55 31.20
CA LEU A 1027 2.48 -45.22 30.96
C LEU A 1027 2.76 -44.33 32.16
N SER A 1028 3.24 -43.11 31.92
CA SER A 1028 3.37 -42.05 32.93
C SER A 1028 2.02 -41.43 33.30
N ALA A 1029 2.00 -40.42 34.17
CA ALA A 1029 0.76 -39.72 34.52
C ALA A 1029 0.28 -38.82 33.37
N ASN A 1030 1.20 -38.21 32.61
CA ASN A 1030 0.88 -37.39 31.44
C ASN A 1030 0.67 -38.19 30.14
N GLY A 1031 0.98 -39.49 30.13
CA GLY A 1031 0.66 -40.39 29.00
C GLY A 1031 1.85 -40.75 28.11
N VAL A 1032 3.08 -40.44 28.51
CA VAL A 1032 4.30 -40.88 27.82
C VAL A 1032 4.52 -42.38 28.10
N SER A 1033 4.84 -43.15 27.05
CA SER A 1033 5.10 -44.60 27.18
C SER A 1033 6.60 -44.85 27.36
N TYR A 1034 6.98 -45.42 28.51
CA TYR A 1034 8.35 -45.72 28.87
C TYR A 1034 8.70 -47.19 28.58
N ARG A 1035 9.70 -47.41 27.71
CA ARG A 1035 10.29 -48.75 27.46
C ARG A 1035 10.96 -49.26 28.74
N VAL A 1036 10.70 -50.52 29.10
CA VAL A 1036 11.24 -51.16 30.31
C VAL A 1036 12.31 -52.20 29.97
N ILE A 1037 13.56 -51.85 30.20
CA ILE A 1037 14.70 -52.79 30.10
C ILE A 1037 14.91 -53.43 31.48
N ASP A 1038 15.14 -54.75 31.55
CA ASP A 1038 15.37 -55.45 32.81
C ASP A 1038 16.77 -56.08 32.91
N ARG A 1039 17.35 -56.04 34.11
CA ARG A 1039 18.59 -56.77 34.44
C ARG A 1039 18.26 -58.11 35.11
N PRO A 1040 18.91 -59.24 34.75
CA PRO A 1040 18.63 -60.55 35.31
C PRO A 1040 18.80 -60.64 36.84
N GLY A 1041 17.67 -60.74 37.55
CA GLY A 1041 17.64 -60.89 39.01
C GLY A 1041 18.11 -62.26 39.49
N SER A 1042 18.74 -62.28 40.68
CA SER A 1042 19.20 -63.52 41.32
C SER A 1042 18.18 -64.07 42.32
N ALA A 1043 17.83 -65.35 42.21
CA ALA A 1043 16.88 -66.01 43.11
C ALA A 1043 17.47 -67.28 43.76
N SER A 1044 17.29 -67.41 45.07
CA SER A 1044 17.54 -68.65 45.81
C SER A 1044 16.22 -69.39 46.02
N ILE A 1045 15.98 -70.47 45.25
CA ILE A 1045 14.79 -71.31 45.41
C ILE A 1045 15.06 -72.35 46.50
N SER A 1046 14.37 -72.24 47.64
CA SER A 1046 14.47 -73.19 48.76
C SER A 1046 13.49 -74.36 48.61
N ALA A 1047 13.80 -75.51 49.21
CA ALA A 1047 12.92 -76.68 49.17
C ALA A 1047 11.67 -76.47 50.03
N ALA A 1048 10.50 -76.82 49.49
CA ALA A 1048 9.24 -76.75 50.22
C ALA A 1048 9.11 -77.87 51.26
N SER A 1049 8.57 -77.54 52.45
CA SER A 1049 8.32 -78.52 53.51
C SER A 1049 7.17 -79.48 53.13
N LEU A 1050 7.52 -80.71 52.74
CA LEU A 1050 6.55 -81.75 52.38
C LEU A 1050 5.76 -82.23 53.60
N THR A 1051 4.58 -81.63 53.83
CA THR A 1051 3.65 -82.08 54.88
C THR A 1051 2.78 -83.21 54.35
N VAL A 1052 3.23 -84.45 54.53
CA VAL A 1052 2.39 -85.64 54.30
C VAL A 1052 1.34 -85.74 55.42
N ARG A 1053 0.08 -86.00 55.06
CA ARG A 1053 -1.05 -86.26 55.97
C ARG A 1053 -1.58 -87.68 55.76
#